data_AF-A0A8H7LCU7-F1
#
_entry.id   AF-A0A8H7LCU7-F1
#
_cell.length_a   1.000
_cell.length_b   1.000
_cell.length_c   1.000
_cell.angle_alpha   90.00
_cell.angle_beta   90.00
_cell.angle_gamma   90.00
#
_symmetry.space_group_name_H-M   'P 1'
#
loop_
_entity.id
_entity.type
_entity.pdbx_description
1 polymer ?
#
loop_
_entity_poly.entity_id
_entity_poly.type
_entity_poly.pdbx_seq_one_letter_code
_entity_poly.pdbx_strand_id
1 'polypeptide(L)'
;MRPNSGNEDYFGLKNALEAIKKQDGQLSFDSLCKFIETCSFDALAYTGGKAAKYYEIIDSLPEEQKQEFMERYLKFNYKKQLLVEEASQNVYKSMSDLGKMIGFNSLHKRWVYQWLKDATEELEKALRPGAYLEKFAFVFDVLPPRNVCSLVLTHLLSATVPTMHAKVFPLATKMSRALRWELSHTNSFSTSSEFTHLVFNNDHSVEFVCSIADILMRASKIPEFQQLEIQNDEDWKDNVFRLTHVKDENTNSKFARHGAIEAHPIICLHFKIYEELFQTGSYNLPMLHPPRQWTSPHDGGFYSIPLPLVKSSEPSTSHAYMKKAHETGQLASVYQSVNALGMCAWTINQFTLEAFNKILKTSHLPGLPTTLRLRLRPEKFPDEEAYRRAYYSWKQNEAENLKKEKGAHSSRIYYDMVNRLANSFAKNGEVLYLPHNMDFRGRVYPAVSFLSHQNEDLVRSLMMFWDAKPLGETGYDWLVYQLANLYNKSKTTMEQLKSFVETHRSSIIGSAQDPLAENAWWLEADNPWQVLALCHEFDAIWKHPHNVASYRSRIPVHQDGSCNGLQHYSALGADEKAARAVNVLPGDTMQDVYTTVLGLVEKRVSNDIESEPENEREFACTAQSFLSRKLIKQTVMTTVYGVTPYGATQQVKKRIEEMTENVLENSLLGAEKLRLAGYISGHVLESISDLFAGAELIQNWLVDCCSRCIQAYDPRDFPEPDKIDFFGKNHYRPMMWTSLSGFPVIQMYRKRAIRELRTPLQKLILRDDLRLAPIDELKLKNGIAPNFIHSIDAIHLLMTCLSAKSEGITFAAVHDSFWTHASEVERLSEIIREEFARLHSSDIIASLQQDMAHVNRNSFQLVWVNVEKNTEFVAELNMLREKAVGKGPILGQSRLNEVLRSEIHENLQVNALVETYKPRLLWVSRSAGPPIIYDDCALSKTPTKDPVSMNGHLIMFITFEKMLPFKLFIFVTIV
;
A
#
# COMPACT_ATOMS: atom_id res chain seq x y z
N MET A 1 35.60 10.71 1.99
CA MET A 1 36.77 11.44 1.46
C MET A 1 36.28 12.50 0.47
N ARG A 2 36.70 13.76 0.59
CA ARG A 2 36.34 14.83 -0.37
C ARG A 2 37.53 15.11 -1.30
N PRO A 3 37.44 14.86 -2.63
CA PRO A 3 38.47 15.26 -3.59
C PRO A 3 38.16 16.65 -4.21
N ASN A 4 39.17 17.51 -4.16
CA ASN A 4 39.19 18.96 -4.45
C ASN A 4 39.20 19.36 -5.94
N SER A 5 38.45 18.69 -6.82
CA SER A 5 38.20 19.16 -8.21
C SER A 5 36.70 19.34 -8.51
N GLY A 6 35.85 19.25 -7.48
CA GLY A 6 34.42 18.97 -7.63
C GLY A 6 33.44 20.16 -7.66
N ASN A 7 33.89 21.40 -7.44
CA ASN A 7 32.97 22.52 -7.25
C ASN A 7 32.37 23.07 -8.56
N GLU A 8 33.13 23.10 -9.67
CA GLU A 8 32.65 23.71 -10.92
C GLU A 8 31.42 23.01 -11.51
N ASP A 9 31.40 21.67 -11.61
CA ASP A 9 30.21 20.97 -12.12
C ASP A 9 28.98 21.19 -11.24
N TYR A 10 29.15 21.19 -9.91
CA TYR A 10 28.01 21.39 -9.00
C TYR A 10 27.47 22.81 -9.12
N PHE A 11 28.34 23.81 -9.17
CA PHE A 11 27.92 25.20 -9.40
C PHE A 11 27.30 25.38 -10.79
N GLY A 12 27.83 24.72 -11.83
CA GLY A 12 27.25 24.69 -13.17
C GLY A 12 25.84 24.10 -13.18
N LEU A 13 25.66 22.91 -12.59
CA LEU A 13 24.35 22.26 -12.43
C LEU A 13 23.38 23.10 -11.60
N LYS A 14 23.85 23.67 -10.49
CA LYS A 14 23.03 24.55 -9.64
C LYS A 14 22.61 25.81 -10.40
N ASN A 15 23.51 26.43 -11.15
CA ASN A 15 23.19 27.59 -11.99
C ASN A 15 22.17 27.24 -13.08
N ALA A 16 22.28 26.05 -13.69
CA ALA A 16 21.30 25.56 -14.65
C ALA A 16 19.91 25.37 -14.01
N LEU A 17 19.85 24.75 -12.83
CA LEU A 17 18.60 24.59 -12.07
C LEU A 17 18.00 25.96 -11.67
N GLU A 18 18.83 26.89 -11.19
CA GLU A 18 18.40 28.25 -10.84
C GLU A 18 17.95 29.06 -12.07
N ALA A 19 18.57 28.86 -13.23
CA ALA A 19 18.12 29.47 -14.48
C ALA A 19 16.72 28.97 -14.88
N ILE A 20 16.46 27.66 -14.73
CA ILE A 20 15.15 27.05 -14.94
C ILE A 20 14.13 27.63 -13.92
N LYS A 21 14.48 27.70 -12.63
CA LYS A 21 13.64 28.33 -11.59
C LYS A 21 13.31 29.79 -11.92
N LYS A 22 14.29 30.57 -12.39
CA LYS A 22 14.09 31.99 -12.76
C LYS A 22 13.14 32.15 -13.95
N GLN A 23 13.18 31.23 -14.92
CA GLN A 23 12.29 31.25 -16.09
C GLN A 23 10.83 30.96 -15.72
N ASP A 24 10.58 30.00 -14.82
CA ASP A 24 9.23 29.60 -14.43
C ASP A 24 8.71 30.30 -13.14
N GLY A 25 9.54 31.11 -12.50
CA GLY A 25 9.26 31.74 -11.21
C GLY A 25 9.48 30.79 -10.02
N GLN A 26 9.12 29.51 -10.16
CA GLN A 26 9.39 28.39 -9.24
C GLN A 26 9.55 27.06 -10.02
N LEU A 27 9.98 25.99 -9.35
CA LEU A 27 10.28 24.71 -10.02
C LEU A 27 9.02 23.84 -10.21
N SER A 28 8.56 23.71 -11.46
CA SER A 28 7.48 22.78 -11.83
C SER A 28 8.00 21.36 -12.11
N PHE A 29 7.09 20.38 -12.19
CA PHE A 29 7.45 18.98 -12.46
C PHE A 29 8.09 18.84 -13.85
N ASP A 30 7.54 19.54 -14.84
CA ASP A 30 8.08 19.57 -16.20
C ASP A 30 9.48 20.17 -16.26
N SER A 31 9.70 21.24 -15.48
CA SER A 31 10.97 21.95 -15.37
C SER A 31 12.04 21.04 -14.74
N LEU A 32 11.66 20.29 -13.70
CA LEU A 32 12.52 19.28 -13.07
C LEU A 32 12.86 18.13 -14.03
N CYS A 33 11.88 17.61 -14.77
CA CYS A 33 12.13 16.59 -15.79
C CYS A 33 13.05 17.14 -16.90
N LYS A 34 12.87 18.40 -17.31
CA LYS A 34 13.74 19.06 -18.30
C LYS A 34 15.17 19.25 -17.78
N PHE A 35 15.34 19.53 -16.49
CA PHE A 35 16.66 19.55 -15.85
C PHE A 35 17.35 18.18 -15.94
N ILE A 36 16.63 17.09 -15.64
CA ILE A 36 17.16 15.72 -15.77
C ILE A 36 17.56 15.43 -17.22
N GLU A 37 16.73 15.82 -18.19
CA GLU A 37 16.97 15.62 -19.62
C GLU A 37 18.21 16.38 -20.14
N THR A 38 18.33 17.67 -19.80
CA THR A 38 19.26 18.60 -20.47
C THR A 38 20.62 18.68 -19.78
N CYS A 39 20.69 18.46 -18.48
CA CYS A 39 21.95 18.47 -17.73
C CYS A 39 22.60 17.09 -17.79
N SER A 40 23.24 16.79 -18.92
CA SER A 40 23.80 15.48 -19.25
C SER A 40 25.30 15.37 -18.92
N PHE A 41 25.75 14.14 -18.69
CA PHE A 41 27.16 13.81 -18.59
C PHE A 41 27.81 13.87 -19.98
N ASP A 42 28.99 14.46 -20.08
CA ASP A 42 29.75 14.51 -21.33
C ASP A 42 30.40 13.14 -21.62
N ALA A 43 29.71 12.36 -22.44
CA ALA A 43 30.18 11.06 -22.91
C ALA A 43 30.85 11.12 -24.30
N LEU A 44 30.99 12.29 -24.92
CA LEU A 44 31.48 12.41 -26.32
C LEU A 44 32.91 11.89 -26.48
N ALA A 45 33.72 12.01 -25.41
CA ALA A 45 35.07 11.48 -25.36
C ALA A 45 35.14 9.95 -25.55
N TYR A 46 34.06 9.22 -25.21
CA TYR A 46 34.00 7.76 -25.29
C TYR A 46 33.35 7.26 -26.58
N THR A 47 32.62 8.12 -27.30
CA THR A 47 31.85 7.73 -28.50
C THR A 47 32.44 8.23 -29.81
N GLY A 48 33.58 8.93 -29.76
CA GLY A 48 34.17 9.57 -30.94
C GLY A 48 33.22 10.60 -31.57
N GLY A 49 32.37 11.24 -30.76
CA GLY A 49 31.41 12.26 -31.21
C GLY A 49 30.05 11.74 -31.69
N LYS A 50 29.79 10.42 -31.64
CA LYS A 50 28.46 9.87 -31.94
C LYS A 50 27.52 9.96 -30.73
N ALA A 51 26.28 10.38 -30.95
CA ALA A 51 25.25 10.31 -29.92
C ALA A 51 24.79 8.85 -29.76
N ALA A 52 24.93 8.30 -28.55
CA ALA A 52 24.47 6.97 -28.16
C ALA A 52 23.96 7.02 -26.72
N LYS A 53 23.14 6.04 -26.32
CA LYS A 53 22.64 5.96 -24.93
C LYS A 53 23.76 5.49 -24.01
N TYR A 54 23.80 5.97 -22.77
CA TYR A 54 24.90 5.64 -21.86
C TYR A 54 25.07 4.13 -21.62
N TYR A 55 23.98 3.37 -21.52
CA TYR A 55 24.05 1.91 -21.40
C TYR A 55 24.62 1.23 -22.66
N GLU A 56 24.40 1.77 -23.87
CA GLU A 56 24.99 1.27 -25.12
C GLU A 56 26.49 1.60 -25.20
N ILE A 57 26.87 2.78 -24.71
CA ILE A 57 28.27 3.21 -24.62
C ILE A 57 29.02 2.23 -23.72
N ILE A 58 28.53 2.00 -22.50
CA ILE A 58 29.14 1.06 -21.56
C ILE A 58 29.27 -0.34 -22.17
N ASP A 59 28.22 -0.85 -22.82
CA ASP A 59 28.25 -2.18 -23.43
C ASP A 59 29.36 -2.33 -24.49
N SER A 60 29.68 -1.23 -25.19
CA SER A 60 30.69 -1.20 -26.26
C SER A 60 32.13 -1.00 -25.77
N LEU A 61 32.34 -0.48 -24.56
CA LEU A 61 33.66 -0.17 -24.02
C LEU A 61 34.40 -1.44 -23.53
N PRO A 62 35.74 -1.47 -23.58
CA PRO A 62 36.54 -2.46 -22.86
C PRO A 62 36.41 -2.32 -21.34
N GLU A 63 36.58 -3.41 -20.56
CA GLU A 63 36.37 -3.42 -19.10
C GLU A 63 37.13 -2.32 -18.34
N GLU A 64 38.38 -2.04 -18.69
CA GLU A 64 39.19 -0.99 -18.05
C GLU A 64 38.57 0.41 -18.25
N GLN A 65 38.04 0.68 -19.45
CA GLN A 65 37.36 1.94 -19.77
C GLN A 65 35.95 2.01 -19.19
N LYS A 66 35.26 0.88 -19.03
CA LYS A 66 33.95 0.82 -18.35
C LYS A 66 34.06 1.32 -16.91
N GLN A 67 35.09 0.88 -16.18
CA GLN A 67 35.28 1.28 -14.79
C GLN A 67 35.55 2.79 -14.68
N GLU A 68 36.42 3.35 -15.53
CA GLU A 68 36.68 4.79 -15.57
C GLU A 68 35.42 5.59 -15.93
N PHE A 69 34.69 5.14 -16.97
CA PHE A 69 33.43 5.76 -17.39
C PHE A 69 32.44 5.81 -16.23
N MET A 70 32.21 4.67 -15.56
CA MET A 70 31.25 4.56 -14.47
C MET A 70 31.65 5.41 -13.26
N GLU A 71 32.94 5.48 -12.91
CA GLU A 71 33.39 6.33 -11.82
C GLU A 71 33.09 7.81 -12.09
N ARG A 72 33.41 8.29 -13.30
CA ARG A 72 33.16 9.68 -13.70
C ARG A 72 31.66 9.98 -13.82
N TYR A 73 30.91 9.06 -14.44
CA TYR A 73 29.47 9.17 -14.63
C TYR A 73 28.73 9.21 -13.28
N LEU A 74 29.04 8.30 -12.35
CA LEU A 74 28.43 8.29 -11.02
C LEU A 74 28.85 9.53 -10.20
N LYS A 75 30.09 10.01 -10.30
CA LYS A 75 30.51 11.23 -9.61
C LYS A 75 29.74 12.47 -10.10
N PHE A 76 29.45 12.55 -11.40
CA PHE A 76 28.58 13.58 -11.97
C PHE A 76 27.14 13.41 -11.48
N ASN A 77 26.59 12.20 -11.59
CA ASN A 77 25.21 11.90 -11.18
C ASN A 77 24.96 12.07 -9.68
N TYR A 78 25.96 11.87 -8.82
CA TYR A 78 25.85 12.16 -7.39
C TYR A 78 25.52 13.65 -7.15
N LYS A 79 26.22 14.56 -7.84
CA LYS A 79 25.97 16.01 -7.73
C LYS A 79 24.59 16.38 -8.28
N LYS A 80 24.22 15.82 -9.44
CA LYS A 80 22.91 15.99 -10.07
C LYS A 80 21.79 15.47 -9.16
N GLN A 81 21.99 14.33 -8.52
CA GLN A 81 21.05 13.69 -7.59
C GLN A 81 20.72 14.58 -6.39
N LEU A 82 21.72 15.20 -5.76
CA LEU A 82 21.49 16.11 -4.62
C LEU A 82 20.56 17.27 -4.99
N LEU A 83 20.74 17.83 -6.19
CA LEU A 83 19.91 18.92 -6.71
C LEU A 83 18.49 18.44 -7.08
N VAL A 84 18.35 17.23 -7.65
CA VAL A 84 17.05 16.62 -7.96
C VAL A 84 16.25 16.37 -6.67
N GLU A 85 16.88 15.87 -5.61
CA GLU A 85 16.21 15.63 -4.33
C GLU A 85 15.73 16.93 -3.67
N GLU A 86 16.56 17.97 -3.67
CA GLU A 86 16.17 19.30 -3.16
C GLU A 86 14.97 19.85 -3.93
N ALA A 87 15.01 19.74 -5.26
CA ALA A 87 13.98 20.17 -6.18
C ALA A 87 12.65 19.43 -6.03
N SER A 88 12.67 18.14 -5.68
CA SER A 88 11.49 17.28 -5.78
C SER A 88 10.55 17.36 -4.58
N GLN A 89 10.98 17.99 -3.47
CA GLN A 89 10.21 18.06 -2.23
C GLN A 89 9.09 19.10 -2.23
N ASN A 90 9.09 20.09 -3.13
CA ASN A 90 7.96 21.02 -3.27
C ASN A 90 7.84 21.52 -4.70
N VAL A 91 7.12 20.75 -5.50
CA VAL A 91 6.86 21.05 -6.89
C VAL A 91 5.49 21.69 -7.01
N TYR A 92 5.45 22.96 -7.40
CA TYR A 92 4.21 23.66 -7.77
C TYR A 92 4.50 24.82 -8.72
N LYS A 93 3.49 25.20 -9.51
CA LYS A 93 3.56 26.38 -10.37
C LYS A 93 3.05 27.60 -9.59
N SER A 94 3.95 28.53 -9.25
CA SER A 94 3.56 29.78 -8.59
C SER A 94 2.58 30.58 -9.45
N MET A 95 1.55 31.15 -8.81
CA MET A 95 0.63 32.08 -9.45
C MET A 95 0.95 33.55 -9.16
N SER A 96 2.08 33.84 -8.50
CA SER A 96 2.46 35.21 -8.13
C SER A 96 3.00 36.04 -9.30
N ASP A 97 3.56 35.44 -10.35
CA ASP A 97 4.08 36.15 -11.54
C ASP A 97 3.22 35.87 -12.79
N LEU A 98 2.31 36.80 -13.10
CA LEU A 98 1.37 36.70 -14.22
C LEU A 98 2.01 36.77 -15.61
N GLY A 99 3.22 37.36 -15.69
CA GLY A 99 4.01 37.39 -16.91
C GLY A 99 4.50 36.00 -17.32
N LYS A 100 4.70 35.11 -16.33
CA LYS A 100 5.26 33.76 -16.48
C LYS A 100 4.22 32.63 -16.39
N MET A 101 2.95 32.98 -16.23
CA MET A 101 1.82 32.05 -16.38
C MET A 101 1.64 31.62 -17.84
N ILE A 102 2.58 30.80 -18.35
CA ILE A 102 2.49 30.15 -19.66
C ILE A 102 1.31 29.16 -19.59
N GLY A 103 0.30 29.38 -20.44
CA GLY A 103 -0.90 28.53 -20.54
C GLY A 103 -2.22 29.28 -20.29
N PHE A 104 -2.27 30.22 -19.33
CA PHE A 104 -3.48 31.00 -19.08
C PHE A 104 -3.73 32.02 -20.19
N ASN A 105 -4.98 32.14 -20.65
CA ASN A 105 -5.36 33.26 -21.49
C ASN A 105 -5.34 34.59 -20.69
N SER A 106 -5.36 35.72 -21.39
CA SER A 106 -5.31 37.05 -20.77
C SER A 106 -6.47 37.34 -19.81
N LEU A 107 -7.60 36.65 -19.97
CA LEU A 107 -8.79 36.79 -19.14
C LEU A 107 -8.58 36.17 -17.76
N HIS A 108 -8.20 34.89 -17.71
CA HIS A 108 -7.98 34.17 -16.45
C HIS A 108 -6.80 34.74 -15.66
N LYS A 109 -5.76 35.26 -16.34
CA LYS A 109 -4.69 36.02 -15.70
C LYS A 109 -5.25 37.22 -14.92
N ARG A 110 -6.14 38.00 -15.54
CA ARG A 110 -6.76 39.17 -14.89
C ARG A 110 -7.55 38.77 -13.64
N TRP A 111 -8.27 37.64 -13.69
CA TRP A 111 -9.06 37.16 -12.54
C TRP A 111 -8.18 36.77 -11.37
N VAL A 112 -7.17 35.92 -11.61
CA VAL A 112 -6.25 35.47 -10.57
C VAL A 112 -5.49 36.66 -9.97
N TYR A 113 -5.08 37.63 -10.79
CA TYR A 113 -4.47 38.86 -10.30
C TYR A 113 -5.38 39.63 -9.34
N GLN A 114 -6.64 39.83 -9.74
CA GLN A 114 -7.61 40.57 -8.95
C GLN A 114 -7.88 39.88 -7.61
N TRP A 115 -8.13 38.56 -7.63
CA TRP A 115 -8.34 37.77 -6.41
C TRP A 115 -7.14 37.83 -5.46
N LEU A 116 -5.91 37.73 -5.98
CA LEU A 116 -4.71 37.82 -5.16
C LEU A 116 -4.50 39.22 -4.60
N LYS A 117 -4.79 40.26 -5.37
CA LYS A 117 -4.70 41.64 -4.90
C LYS A 117 -5.66 41.89 -3.74
N ASP A 118 -6.94 41.59 -3.95
CA ASP A 118 -7.99 41.84 -2.95
C ASP A 118 -7.75 41.01 -1.68
N ALA A 119 -7.35 39.74 -1.82
CA ALA A 119 -7.01 38.89 -0.69
C ALA A 119 -5.77 39.39 0.08
N THR A 120 -4.78 39.96 -0.62
CA THR A 120 -3.58 40.52 0.02
C THR A 120 -3.92 41.76 0.83
N GLU A 121 -4.77 42.66 0.30
CA GLU A 121 -5.24 43.85 1.02
C GLU A 121 -6.05 43.48 2.27
N GLU A 122 -6.92 42.46 2.19
CA GLU A 122 -7.66 41.95 3.35
C GLU A 122 -6.76 41.25 4.38
N LEU A 123 -5.74 40.52 3.92
CA LEU A 123 -4.76 39.89 4.78
C LEU A 123 -3.94 40.93 5.57
N GLU A 124 -3.49 41.99 4.91
CA GLU A 124 -2.76 43.09 5.57
C GLU A 124 -3.61 43.79 6.64
N LYS A 125 -4.93 43.90 6.45
CA LYS A 125 -5.86 44.38 7.49
C LYS A 125 -5.96 43.40 8.67
N ALA A 126 -6.00 42.10 8.39
CA ALA A 126 -6.10 41.04 9.39
C ALA A 126 -4.82 40.85 10.24
N LEU A 127 -3.71 41.46 9.85
CA LEU A 127 -2.41 41.41 10.54
C LEU A 127 -2.12 42.63 11.42
N ARG A 128 -3.04 43.60 11.50
CA ARG A 128 -2.87 44.80 12.35
C ARG A 128 -2.84 44.44 13.84
N PRO A 129 -2.17 45.23 14.70
CA PRO A 129 -2.14 44.99 16.15
C PRO A 129 -3.56 44.88 16.73
N GLY A 130 -3.82 43.83 17.51
CA GLY A 130 -5.13 43.49 18.07
C GLY A 130 -6.03 42.64 17.16
N ALA A 131 -5.59 42.27 15.95
CA ALA A 131 -6.34 41.42 15.03
C ALA A 131 -6.06 39.91 15.22
N TYR A 132 -6.97 39.07 14.74
CA TYR A 132 -6.93 37.63 14.99
C TYR A 132 -5.71 36.89 14.39
N LEU A 133 -5.07 37.43 13.35
CA LEU A 133 -3.84 36.86 12.75
C LEU A 133 -2.55 37.51 13.23
N GLU A 134 -2.59 38.45 14.18
CA GLU A 134 -1.38 39.11 14.71
C GLU A 134 -0.34 38.09 15.19
N LYS A 135 -0.78 37.00 15.84
CA LYS A 135 0.10 35.90 16.29
C LYS A 135 0.90 35.21 15.18
N PHE A 136 0.52 35.40 13.92
CA PHE A 136 1.19 34.84 12.73
C PHE A 136 1.95 35.89 11.91
N ALA A 137 2.05 37.14 12.39
CA ALA A 137 2.72 38.23 11.66
C ALA A 137 4.17 37.89 11.29
N PHE A 138 4.87 37.12 12.13
CA PHE A 138 6.27 36.68 11.90
C PHE A 138 6.47 35.88 10.60
N VAL A 139 5.41 35.26 10.04
CA VAL A 139 5.49 34.54 8.75
C VAL A 139 5.85 35.50 7.62
N PHE A 140 5.41 36.76 7.72
CA PHE A 140 5.58 37.77 6.68
C PHE A 140 6.93 38.49 6.71
N ASP A 141 7.71 38.29 7.78
CA ASP A 141 9.12 38.69 7.81
C ASP A 141 9.98 37.85 6.85
N VAL A 142 9.44 36.71 6.38
CA VAL A 142 10.13 35.70 5.59
C VAL A 142 9.50 35.55 4.21
N LEU A 143 8.17 35.45 4.15
CA LEU A 143 7.41 35.27 2.91
C LEU A 143 6.45 36.43 2.68
N PRO A 144 6.52 37.13 1.52
CA PRO A 144 5.59 38.21 1.21
C PRO A 144 4.12 37.74 1.27
N PRO A 145 3.18 38.56 1.78
CA PRO A 145 1.76 38.21 1.88
C PRO A 145 1.15 37.66 0.58
N ARG A 146 1.53 38.26 -0.55
CA ARG A 146 1.09 37.85 -1.89
C ARG A 146 1.52 36.42 -2.26
N ASN A 147 2.69 35.98 -1.81
CA ASN A 147 3.18 34.62 -2.07
C ASN A 147 2.39 33.59 -1.23
N VAL A 148 2.06 33.93 0.02
CA VAL A 148 1.23 33.09 0.89
C VAL A 148 -0.18 32.96 0.31
N CYS A 149 -0.81 34.06 -0.10
CA CYS A 149 -2.10 34.04 -0.79
C CYS A 149 -2.05 33.23 -2.09
N SER A 150 -0.97 33.37 -2.87
CA SER A 150 -0.77 32.59 -4.09
C SER A 150 -0.68 31.10 -3.81
N LEU A 151 0.06 30.68 -2.79
CA LEU A 151 0.21 29.27 -2.42
C LEU A 151 -1.14 28.66 -2.04
N VAL A 152 -1.91 29.35 -1.20
CA VAL A 152 -3.23 28.87 -0.74
C VAL A 152 -4.24 28.85 -1.89
N LEU A 153 -4.25 29.88 -2.75
CA LEU A 153 -5.13 29.92 -3.92
C LEU A 153 -4.80 28.81 -4.93
N THR A 154 -3.51 28.52 -5.18
CA THR A 154 -3.11 27.41 -6.06
C THR A 154 -3.65 26.09 -5.53
N HIS A 155 -3.53 25.83 -4.23
CA HIS A 155 -4.05 24.60 -3.62
C HIS A 155 -5.58 24.54 -3.61
N LEU A 156 -6.28 25.66 -3.41
CA LEU A 156 -7.74 25.72 -3.51
C LEU A 156 -8.18 25.32 -4.91
N LEU A 157 -7.66 26.00 -5.95
CA LEU A 157 -8.01 25.71 -7.35
C LEU A 157 -7.61 24.28 -7.76
N SER A 158 -6.40 23.84 -7.39
CA SER A 158 -5.90 22.47 -7.63
C SER A 158 -6.84 21.41 -7.06
N ALA A 159 -7.42 21.66 -5.89
CA ALA A 159 -8.29 20.69 -5.23
C ALA A 159 -9.76 20.78 -5.66
N THR A 160 -10.26 21.96 -6.03
CA THR A 160 -11.69 22.16 -6.33
C THR A 160 -12.02 22.14 -7.82
N VAL A 161 -11.15 22.64 -8.71
CA VAL A 161 -11.41 22.62 -10.17
C VAL A 161 -11.66 21.21 -10.71
N PRO A 162 -10.92 20.16 -10.26
CA PRO A 162 -11.16 18.80 -10.72
C PRO A 162 -12.53 18.24 -10.38
N THR A 163 -12.97 18.46 -9.14
CA THR A 163 -14.07 17.72 -8.51
C THR A 163 -15.25 18.60 -8.15
N MET A 164 -15.20 19.89 -8.49
CA MET A 164 -16.01 21.02 -7.99
C MET A 164 -15.89 21.26 -6.49
N HIS A 165 -15.56 20.26 -5.69
CA HIS A 165 -15.43 20.40 -4.24
C HIS A 165 -14.23 19.62 -3.68
N ALA A 166 -13.68 20.10 -2.58
CA ALA A 166 -12.56 19.50 -1.86
C ALA A 166 -12.88 19.38 -0.37
N LYS A 167 -12.56 18.22 0.24
CA LYS A 167 -12.68 18.06 1.70
C LYS A 167 -11.72 19.03 2.40
N VAL A 168 -12.22 19.81 3.36
CA VAL A 168 -11.43 20.87 4.02
C VAL A 168 -10.20 20.28 4.74
N PHE A 169 -10.36 19.18 5.49
CA PHE A 169 -9.27 18.64 6.31
C PHE A 169 -8.05 18.17 5.49
N PRO A 170 -8.21 17.31 4.46
CA PRO A 170 -7.10 16.95 3.57
C PRO A 170 -6.45 18.17 2.89
N LEU A 171 -7.26 19.14 2.46
CA LEU A 171 -6.77 20.34 1.79
C LEU A 171 -5.94 21.22 2.74
N ALA A 172 -6.45 21.51 3.94
CA ALA A 172 -5.74 22.27 4.97
C ALA A 172 -4.40 21.62 5.34
N THR A 173 -4.37 20.29 5.45
CA THR A 173 -3.13 19.55 5.74
C THR A 173 -2.10 19.69 4.62
N LYS A 174 -2.53 19.67 3.34
CA LYS A 174 -1.64 19.87 2.19
C LYS A 174 -1.07 21.29 2.16
N MET A 175 -1.92 22.30 2.31
CA MET A 175 -1.51 23.71 2.34
C MET A 175 -0.53 23.99 3.49
N SER A 176 -0.82 23.45 4.67
CA SER A 176 0.04 23.56 5.86
C SER A 176 1.43 22.98 5.62
N ARG A 177 1.54 21.82 4.96
CA ARG A 177 2.83 21.21 4.61
C ARG A 177 3.62 22.06 3.61
N ALA A 178 2.97 22.53 2.55
CA ALA A 178 3.60 23.38 1.54
C ALA A 178 4.14 24.69 2.14
N LEU A 179 3.35 25.37 2.97
CA LEU A 179 3.77 26.59 3.66
C LEU A 179 5.00 26.37 4.55
N ARG A 180 5.00 25.31 5.37
CA ARG A 180 6.15 25.00 6.24
C ARG A 180 7.41 24.71 5.44
N TRP A 181 7.29 24.05 4.29
CA TRP A 181 8.42 23.79 3.41
C TRP A 181 9.03 25.10 2.89
N GLU A 182 8.21 26.02 2.38
CA GLU A 182 8.67 27.34 1.87
C GLU A 182 9.40 28.14 2.96
N LEU A 183 8.85 28.14 4.18
CA LEU A 183 9.46 28.82 5.32
C LEU A 183 10.84 28.25 5.64
N SER A 184 10.98 26.92 5.65
CA SER A 184 12.26 26.26 5.98
C SER A 184 13.38 26.45 4.96
N HIS A 185 13.06 26.79 3.70
CA HIS A 185 14.05 26.92 2.61
C HIS A 185 14.41 28.38 2.26
N THR A 186 13.86 29.35 2.99
CA THR A 186 14.23 30.76 2.82
C THR A 186 15.46 31.08 3.68
N ASN A 187 16.53 31.65 3.10
CA ASN A 187 17.82 31.90 3.77
C ASN A 187 17.70 32.60 5.13
N SER A 188 16.70 33.49 5.30
CA SER A 188 16.40 34.25 6.52
C SER A 188 15.96 33.39 7.71
N PHE A 189 15.47 32.17 7.47
CA PHE A 189 14.83 31.31 8.48
C PHE A 189 15.74 30.17 8.99
N SER A 190 16.87 29.95 8.31
CA SER A 190 17.81 28.86 8.62
C SER A 190 18.64 29.09 9.89
N THR A 191 18.71 30.33 10.39
CA THR A 191 19.49 30.74 11.57
C THR A 191 18.71 30.67 12.89
N SER A 192 17.41 30.37 12.87
CA SER A 192 16.51 30.37 14.06
C SER A 192 15.75 29.04 14.28
N SER A 193 16.19 27.95 13.65
CA SER A 193 15.42 26.70 13.51
C SER A 193 15.04 25.98 14.81
N GLU A 194 15.74 26.19 15.92
CA GLU A 194 15.45 25.51 17.19
C GLU A 194 14.15 25.99 17.86
N PHE A 195 13.69 27.21 17.59
CA PHE A 195 12.47 27.77 18.19
C PHE A 195 11.23 27.68 17.30
N THR A 196 11.41 27.45 15.99
CA THR A 196 10.34 27.47 15.01
C THR A 196 9.32 26.35 15.19
N HIS A 197 9.75 25.14 15.57
CA HIS A 197 8.86 24.01 15.86
C HIS A 197 8.02 24.21 17.13
N LEU A 198 8.49 25.04 18.06
CA LEU A 198 7.77 25.41 19.28
C LEU A 198 6.71 26.49 19.00
N VAL A 199 6.96 27.42 18.08
CA VAL A 199 6.06 28.56 17.79
C VAL A 199 5.04 28.25 16.68
N PHE A 200 5.43 27.54 15.61
CA PHE A 200 4.55 27.22 14.46
C PHE A 200 4.38 25.70 14.28
N ASN A 201 3.70 25.08 15.25
CA ASN A 201 3.39 23.65 15.22
C ASN A 201 2.35 23.30 14.13
N ASN A 202 2.06 22.00 13.97
CA ASN A 202 1.14 21.53 12.93
C ASN A 202 -0.27 22.15 13.06
N ASP A 203 -0.77 22.31 14.28
CA ASP A 203 -2.10 22.87 14.52
C ASP A 203 -2.16 24.35 14.16
N HIS A 204 -1.17 25.12 14.61
CA HIS A 204 -1.01 26.55 14.30
C HIS A 204 -0.92 26.77 12.78
N SER A 205 -0.17 25.92 12.09
CA SER A 205 -0.08 26.03 10.63
C SER A 205 -1.38 25.67 9.91
N VAL A 206 -2.16 24.70 10.41
CA VAL A 206 -3.48 24.35 9.88
C VAL A 206 -4.47 25.49 10.13
N GLU A 207 -4.47 26.05 11.34
CA GLU A 207 -5.29 27.22 11.70
C GLU A 207 -4.96 28.42 10.79
N PHE A 208 -3.67 28.71 10.59
CA PHE A 208 -3.22 29.79 9.73
C PHE A 208 -3.67 29.60 8.28
N VAL A 209 -3.38 28.45 7.65
CA VAL A 209 -3.79 28.25 6.23
C VAL A 209 -5.30 28.21 6.05
N CYS A 210 -6.06 27.72 7.03
CA CYS A 210 -7.52 27.80 7.02
C CYS A 210 -8.01 29.26 7.10
N SER A 211 -7.30 30.11 7.84
CA SER A 211 -7.63 31.54 7.94
C SER A 211 -7.33 32.29 6.64
N ILE A 212 -6.19 32.00 5.99
CA ILE A 212 -5.88 32.56 4.67
C ILE A 212 -6.88 32.07 3.62
N ALA A 213 -7.27 30.78 3.68
CA ALA A 213 -8.29 30.24 2.79
C ALA A 213 -9.64 30.94 2.98
N ASP A 214 -10.06 31.22 4.22
CA ASP A 214 -11.27 32.00 4.50
C ASP A 214 -11.20 33.43 3.91
N ILE A 215 -10.06 34.12 4.07
CA ILE A 215 -9.84 35.44 3.44
C ILE A 215 -9.97 35.34 1.92
N LEU A 216 -9.32 34.36 1.30
CA LEU A 216 -9.40 34.14 -0.14
C LEU A 216 -10.83 33.83 -0.61
N MET A 217 -11.58 33.03 0.14
CA MET A 217 -12.97 32.71 -0.19
C MET A 217 -13.85 33.98 -0.17
N ARG A 218 -13.62 34.90 0.77
CA ARG A 218 -14.35 36.17 0.86
C ARG A 218 -13.94 37.18 -0.20
N ALA A 219 -12.65 37.24 -0.53
CA ALA A 219 -12.08 38.18 -1.50
C ALA A 219 -12.29 37.75 -2.97
N SER A 220 -12.39 36.43 -3.24
CA SER A 220 -12.47 35.92 -4.62
C SER A 220 -13.89 36.00 -5.17
N LYS A 221 -14.18 37.03 -5.96
CA LYS A 221 -15.49 37.25 -6.59
C LYS A 221 -15.53 36.82 -8.07
N ILE A 222 -16.70 36.39 -8.52
CA ILE A 222 -16.93 36.05 -9.93
C ILE A 222 -16.96 37.35 -10.75
N PRO A 223 -16.22 37.43 -11.86
CA PRO A 223 -16.24 38.58 -12.75
C PRO A 223 -17.63 38.84 -13.37
N GLU A 224 -18.02 40.12 -13.46
CA GLU A 224 -19.39 40.58 -13.77
C GLU A 224 -20.04 40.02 -15.05
N PHE A 225 -19.26 39.63 -16.06
CA PHE A 225 -19.77 39.23 -17.39
C PHE A 225 -20.15 37.74 -17.52
N GLN A 226 -20.18 36.97 -16.42
CA GLN A 226 -20.53 35.54 -16.43
C GLN A 226 -21.45 35.11 -15.28
N GLN A 227 -22.23 36.01 -14.65
CA GLN A 227 -23.18 35.59 -13.63
C GLN A 227 -24.27 34.69 -14.24
N LEU A 228 -24.27 33.39 -13.92
CA LEU A 228 -25.42 32.52 -14.13
C LEU A 228 -26.46 32.81 -13.05
N GLU A 229 -27.74 32.92 -13.42
CA GLU A 229 -28.83 32.89 -12.44
C GLU A 229 -28.94 31.48 -11.85
N ILE A 230 -28.24 31.24 -10.74
CA ILE A 230 -28.45 30.06 -9.92
C ILE A 230 -29.77 30.28 -9.16
N GLN A 231 -30.82 29.55 -9.54
CA GLN A 231 -32.13 29.66 -8.89
C GLN A 231 -32.00 29.39 -7.38
N ASN A 232 -32.45 30.36 -6.56
CA ASN A 232 -32.60 30.29 -5.11
C ASN A 232 -31.30 30.22 -4.26
N ASP A 233 -30.17 30.79 -4.72
CA ASP A 233 -28.94 30.89 -3.92
C ASP A 233 -28.20 32.22 -4.17
N GLU A 234 -28.66 33.30 -3.52
CA GLU A 234 -28.06 34.64 -3.68
C GLU A 234 -26.61 34.71 -3.19
N ASP A 235 -26.24 33.90 -2.19
CA ASP A 235 -24.89 33.86 -1.62
C ASP A 235 -23.87 33.23 -2.58
N TRP A 236 -24.29 32.35 -3.49
CA TRP A 236 -23.39 31.72 -4.45
C TRP A 236 -23.23 32.50 -5.76
N LYS A 237 -24.07 33.52 -6.00
CA LYS A 237 -24.07 34.32 -7.24
C LYS A 237 -22.75 35.05 -7.51
N ASP A 238 -22.10 35.53 -6.44
CA ASP A 238 -20.92 36.39 -6.56
C ASP A 238 -19.62 35.74 -6.08
N ASN A 239 -19.68 34.60 -5.39
CA ASN A 239 -18.53 34.00 -4.73
C ASN A 239 -17.91 32.87 -5.56
N VAL A 240 -16.58 32.90 -5.72
CA VAL A 240 -15.83 31.83 -6.41
C VAL A 240 -15.86 30.53 -5.62
N PHE A 241 -15.82 30.61 -4.29
CA PHE A 241 -15.79 29.46 -3.40
C PHE A 241 -16.87 29.60 -2.32
N ARG A 242 -17.41 28.46 -1.86
CA ARG A 242 -18.29 28.39 -0.70
C ARG A 242 -17.96 27.20 0.18
N LEU A 243 -18.34 27.28 1.45
CA LEU A 243 -18.28 26.14 2.36
C LEU A 243 -19.60 25.37 2.29
N THR A 244 -19.53 24.05 2.10
CA THR A 244 -20.70 23.16 2.02
C THR A 244 -20.44 21.86 2.78
N HIS A 245 -21.45 21.00 2.83
CA HIS A 245 -21.34 19.66 3.42
C HIS A 245 -21.62 18.58 2.37
N VAL A 246 -20.67 17.67 2.21
CA VAL A 246 -20.77 16.55 1.27
C VAL A 246 -20.98 15.25 2.04
N LYS A 247 -21.80 14.35 1.50
CA LYS A 247 -22.05 13.03 2.08
C LYS A 247 -20.74 12.24 2.21
N ASP A 248 -20.58 11.53 3.33
CA ASP A 248 -19.43 10.65 3.50
C ASP A 248 -19.60 9.34 2.71
N GLU A 249 -18.90 9.24 1.59
CA GLU A 249 -18.86 8.03 0.75
C GLU A 249 -18.26 6.81 1.48
N ASN A 250 -17.48 7.02 2.55
CA ASN A 250 -16.83 5.94 3.29
C ASN A 250 -17.68 5.33 4.41
N THR A 251 -18.90 5.83 4.61
CA THR A 251 -19.81 5.31 5.64
C THR A 251 -21.12 4.87 5.03
N ASN A 252 -21.67 3.78 5.55
CA ASN A 252 -23.02 3.33 5.19
C ASN A 252 -24.12 4.23 5.80
N SER A 253 -23.74 5.21 6.63
CA SER A 253 -24.69 6.16 7.23
C SER A 253 -25.13 7.18 6.18
N LYS A 254 -26.45 7.29 5.99
CA LYS A 254 -27.04 8.35 5.15
C LYS A 254 -26.83 9.76 5.73
N PHE A 255 -26.45 9.87 7.01
CA PHE A 255 -26.38 11.13 7.75
C PHE A 255 -24.96 11.65 7.97
N ALA A 256 -23.92 10.83 7.75
CA ALA A 256 -22.55 11.28 7.89
C ALA A 256 -22.20 12.26 6.77
N ARG A 257 -21.76 13.46 7.14
CA ARG A 257 -21.34 14.52 6.23
C ARG A 257 -19.99 15.08 6.67
N HIS A 258 -19.19 15.52 5.71
CA HIS A 258 -17.94 16.24 5.94
C HIS A 258 -18.02 17.64 5.36
N GLY A 259 -17.40 18.63 6.01
CA GLY A 259 -17.25 19.94 5.41
C GLY A 259 -16.32 19.91 4.19
N ALA A 260 -16.75 20.56 3.13
CA ALA A 260 -16.04 20.70 1.87
C ALA A 260 -16.07 22.15 1.40
N ILE A 261 -15.03 22.57 0.69
CA ILE A 261 -15.01 23.82 -0.06
C ILE A 261 -15.47 23.48 -1.47
N GLU A 262 -16.50 24.15 -1.96
CA GLU A 262 -17.04 24.01 -3.31
C GLU A 262 -16.69 25.25 -4.13
N ALA A 263 -16.14 25.05 -5.32
CA ALA A 263 -15.87 26.09 -6.29
C ALA A 263 -17.06 26.26 -7.25
N HIS A 264 -17.28 27.49 -7.68
CA HIS A 264 -18.37 27.84 -8.57
C HIS A 264 -18.25 27.10 -9.92
N PRO A 265 -19.35 26.54 -10.47
CA PRO A 265 -19.29 25.66 -11.64
C PRO A 265 -18.65 26.33 -12.87
N ILE A 266 -18.90 27.63 -13.06
CA ILE A 266 -18.30 28.42 -14.16
C ILE A 266 -16.79 28.48 -14.02
N ILE A 267 -16.29 28.68 -12.80
CA ILE A 267 -14.85 28.72 -12.53
C ILE A 267 -14.26 27.35 -12.82
N CYS A 268 -14.91 26.28 -12.37
CA CYS A 268 -14.49 24.92 -12.70
C CYS A 268 -14.46 24.68 -14.21
N LEU A 269 -15.48 25.11 -14.97
CA LEU A 269 -15.54 24.97 -16.43
C LEU A 269 -14.41 25.74 -17.13
N HIS A 270 -14.21 27.00 -16.75
CA HIS A 270 -13.21 27.89 -17.33
C HIS A 270 -11.78 27.45 -17.03
N PHE A 271 -11.55 26.98 -15.80
CA PHE A 271 -10.25 26.50 -15.36
C PHE A 271 -10.01 25.02 -15.64
N LYS A 272 -11.01 24.27 -16.14
CA LYS A 272 -10.88 22.84 -16.45
C LYS A 272 -9.75 22.57 -17.43
N ILE A 273 -9.58 23.45 -18.40
CA ILE A 273 -8.52 23.35 -19.43
C ILE A 273 -7.12 23.58 -18.81
N TYR A 274 -7.04 24.23 -17.65
CA TYR A 274 -5.80 24.51 -16.92
C TYR A 274 -5.58 23.59 -15.73
N GLU A 275 -6.39 22.55 -15.57
CA GLU A 275 -6.31 21.61 -14.44
C GLU A 275 -4.90 21.01 -14.29
N GLU A 276 -4.27 20.67 -15.41
CA GLU A 276 -2.91 20.14 -15.49
C GLU A 276 -1.85 21.17 -15.05
N LEU A 277 -2.15 22.47 -15.08
CA LEU A 277 -1.25 23.55 -14.62
C LEU A 277 -1.25 23.73 -13.10
N PHE A 278 -2.22 23.13 -12.39
CA PHE A 278 -2.36 23.23 -10.93
C PHE A 278 -1.75 22.04 -10.18
N GLN A 279 -0.87 21.27 -10.80
CA GLN A 279 -0.19 20.15 -10.15
C GLN A 279 0.68 20.65 -8.99
N THR A 280 0.44 20.12 -7.78
CA THR A 280 1.21 20.43 -6.57
C THR A 280 1.56 19.15 -5.82
N GLY A 281 2.81 19.00 -5.39
CA GLY A 281 3.21 17.84 -4.61
C GLY A 281 4.71 17.72 -4.30
N SER A 282 5.01 16.80 -3.38
CA SER A 282 6.36 16.30 -3.13
C SER A 282 6.48 14.94 -3.82
N TYR A 283 7.44 14.77 -4.71
CA TYR A 283 7.64 13.55 -5.47
C TYR A 283 9.01 12.97 -5.17
N ASN A 284 9.06 11.69 -4.81
CA ASN A 284 10.33 11.01 -4.61
C ASN A 284 10.72 10.35 -5.93
N LEU A 285 11.56 10.98 -6.75
CA LEU A 285 11.92 10.44 -8.07
C LEU A 285 12.91 9.27 -7.93
N PRO A 286 13.00 8.35 -8.92
CA PRO A 286 14.12 7.41 -9.02
C PRO A 286 15.47 8.13 -8.96
N MET A 287 16.46 7.49 -8.35
CA MET A 287 17.79 8.10 -8.15
C MET A 287 18.67 7.87 -9.39
N LEU A 288 19.42 8.89 -9.79
CA LEU A 288 20.44 8.83 -10.84
C LEU A 288 21.77 8.21 -10.37
N HIS A 289 21.88 7.96 -9.07
CA HIS A 289 23.05 7.47 -8.37
C HIS A 289 22.63 6.39 -7.37
N PRO A 290 23.49 5.38 -7.09
CA PRO A 290 23.24 4.39 -6.05
C PRO A 290 22.68 4.99 -4.75
N PRO A 291 21.67 4.37 -4.13
CA PRO A 291 21.10 4.85 -2.87
C PRO A 291 22.13 4.86 -1.76
N ARG A 292 21.93 5.75 -0.78
CA ARG A 292 22.68 5.74 0.47
C ARG A 292 22.39 4.42 1.19
N GLN A 293 23.43 3.72 1.62
CA GLN A 293 23.27 2.44 2.32
C GLN A 293 22.57 2.64 3.67
N TRP A 294 21.59 1.78 3.95
CA TRP A 294 21.00 1.61 5.25
C TRP A 294 22.06 1.15 6.26
N THR A 295 22.27 1.96 7.29
CA THR A 295 23.17 1.67 8.42
C THR A 295 22.43 1.73 9.76
N SER A 296 21.30 2.43 9.80
CA SER A 296 20.43 2.54 10.95
C SER A 296 18.97 2.67 10.50
N PRO A 297 17.96 2.61 11.39
CA PRO A 297 16.55 2.77 11.00
C PRO A 297 16.18 4.14 10.40
N HIS A 298 17.07 5.13 10.49
CA HIS A 298 16.86 6.51 10.04
C HIS A 298 17.91 6.99 9.03
N ASP A 299 18.92 6.17 8.75
CA ASP A 299 20.02 6.51 7.85
C ASP A 299 20.09 5.48 6.71
N GLY A 300 19.56 5.86 5.55
CA GLY A 300 19.58 5.09 4.30
C GLY A 300 18.58 5.61 3.25
N GLY A 301 18.68 5.10 2.02
CA GLY A 301 17.83 5.48 0.89
C GLY A 301 18.33 6.74 0.17
N PHE A 302 17.63 7.86 0.33
CA PHE A 302 17.97 9.14 -0.30
C PHE A 302 19.13 9.85 0.45
N TYR A 303 19.77 10.84 -0.18
CA TYR A 303 20.89 11.57 0.43
C TYR A 303 20.44 12.74 1.31
N SER A 304 19.45 13.50 0.83
CA SER A 304 18.92 14.72 1.44
C SER A 304 17.49 14.54 1.97
N ILE A 305 16.73 13.59 1.42
CA ILE A 305 15.33 13.34 1.83
C ILE A 305 15.31 12.32 2.99
N PRO A 306 14.76 12.68 4.17
CA PRO A 306 14.67 11.73 5.28
C PRO A 306 13.68 10.60 4.95
N LEU A 307 14.19 9.37 4.91
CA LEU A 307 13.40 8.18 4.65
C LEU A 307 13.44 7.27 5.89
N PRO A 308 12.32 6.99 6.57
CA PRO A 308 12.30 5.98 7.62
C PRO A 308 12.39 4.58 7.00
N LEU A 309 13.13 3.67 7.65
CA LEU A 309 13.19 2.27 7.22
C LEU A 309 11.80 1.63 7.19
N VAL A 310 10.97 1.92 8.19
CA VAL A 310 9.61 1.36 8.34
C VAL A 310 8.58 2.48 8.24
N LYS A 311 7.68 2.37 7.26
CA LYS A 311 6.50 3.24 7.17
C LYS A 311 5.43 2.76 8.15
N SER A 312 5.14 3.59 9.16
CA SER A 312 4.13 3.30 10.19
C SER A 312 3.11 4.44 10.34
N SER A 313 1.89 4.09 10.74
CA SER A 313 0.89 5.06 11.17
C SER A 313 1.22 5.70 12.53
N GLU A 314 2.10 5.08 13.31
CA GLU A 314 2.65 5.60 14.56
C GLU A 314 4.19 5.61 14.50
N PRO A 315 4.80 6.63 13.84
CA PRO A 315 6.23 6.65 13.58
C PRO A 315 7.08 6.62 14.86
N SER A 316 6.70 7.38 15.89
CA SER A 316 7.47 7.48 17.15
C SER A 316 7.57 6.14 17.87
N THR A 317 6.45 5.43 18.03
CA THR A 317 6.42 4.11 18.66
C THR A 317 7.21 3.10 17.82
N SER A 318 6.97 3.06 16.51
CA SER A 318 7.68 2.15 15.60
C SER A 318 9.18 2.37 15.65
N HIS A 319 9.61 3.64 15.65
CA HIS A 319 11.01 4.02 15.73
C HIS A 319 11.66 3.56 17.03
N ALA A 320 10.98 3.67 18.17
CA ALA A 320 11.52 3.21 19.45
C ALA A 320 11.85 1.72 19.46
N TYR A 321 11.00 0.87 18.86
CA TYR A 321 11.27 -0.56 18.74
C TYR A 321 12.38 -0.87 17.72
N MET A 322 12.38 -0.20 16.57
CA MET A 322 13.44 -0.36 15.57
C MET A 322 14.80 0.07 16.11
N LYS A 323 14.86 1.12 16.94
CA LYS A 323 16.08 1.56 17.60
C LYS A 323 16.62 0.49 18.54
N LYS A 324 15.77 -0.15 19.35
CA LYS A 324 16.17 -1.26 20.22
C LYS A 324 16.71 -2.46 19.43
N ALA A 325 16.04 -2.84 18.34
CA ALA A 325 16.49 -3.92 17.47
C ALA A 325 17.82 -3.59 16.74
N HIS A 326 18.04 -2.31 16.43
CA HIS A 326 19.32 -1.84 15.92
C HIS A 326 20.45 -1.96 16.96
N GLU A 327 20.20 -1.52 18.20
CA GLU A 327 21.18 -1.59 19.30
C GLU A 327 21.62 -3.02 19.62
N THR A 328 20.75 -4.01 19.41
CA THR A 328 21.06 -5.44 19.59
C THR A 328 21.66 -6.11 18.35
N GLY A 329 21.82 -5.38 17.23
CA GLY A 329 22.37 -5.89 15.97
C GLY A 329 21.40 -6.76 15.14
N GLN A 330 20.15 -6.91 15.57
CA GLN A 330 19.15 -7.78 14.92
C GLN A 330 18.79 -7.35 13.49
N LEU A 331 18.98 -6.07 13.14
CA LEU A 331 18.61 -5.52 11.83
C LEU A 331 19.72 -5.61 10.76
N ALA A 332 20.88 -6.23 11.07
CA ALA A 332 22.02 -6.25 10.15
C ALA A 332 21.70 -6.92 8.79
N SER A 333 21.07 -8.09 8.82
CA SER A 333 20.64 -8.81 7.60
C SER A 333 19.62 -8.01 6.80
N VAL A 334 18.67 -7.37 7.49
CA VAL A 334 17.66 -6.50 6.89
C VAL A 334 18.31 -5.35 6.12
N TYR A 335 19.29 -4.66 6.72
CA TYR A 335 20.01 -3.58 6.02
C TYR A 335 20.73 -4.10 4.78
N GLN A 336 21.42 -5.24 4.87
CA GLN A 336 22.14 -5.83 3.75
C GLN A 336 21.21 -6.16 2.58
N SER A 337 20.04 -6.74 2.85
CA SER A 337 19.04 -7.10 1.84
C SER A 337 18.39 -5.86 1.21
N VAL A 338 17.97 -4.88 2.01
CA VAL A 338 17.35 -3.65 1.49
C VAL A 338 18.36 -2.85 0.67
N ASN A 339 19.64 -2.83 1.08
CA ASN A 339 20.73 -2.26 0.29
C ASN A 339 20.92 -3.01 -1.02
N ALA A 340 20.93 -4.35 -1.01
CA ALA A 340 21.05 -5.16 -2.22
C ALA A 340 19.94 -4.85 -3.24
N LEU A 341 18.69 -4.80 -2.78
CA LEU A 341 17.53 -4.46 -3.62
C LEU A 341 17.62 -3.04 -4.19
N GLY A 342 18.08 -2.07 -3.38
CA GLY A 342 18.25 -0.69 -3.81
C GLY A 342 19.39 -0.46 -4.79
N MET A 343 20.40 -1.34 -4.78
CA MET A 343 21.55 -1.29 -5.70
C MET A 343 21.24 -1.85 -7.09
N CYS A 344 20.09 -2.51 -7.29
CA CYS A 344 19.67 -2.97 -8.61
C CYS A 344 19.47 -1.78 -9.56
N ALA A 345 20.26 -1.75 -10.63
CA ALA A 345 20.27 -0.67 -11.61
C ALA A 345 19.28 -0.95 -12.75
N TRP A 346 18.49 0.06 -13.11
CA TRP A 346 17.47 0.02 -14.16
C TRP A 346 17.75 1.07 -15.25
N THR A 347 17.12 0.90 -16.40
CA THR A 347 17.04 1.89 -17.49
C THR A 347 15.64 1.88 -18.10
N ILE A 348 15.31 2.91 -18.88
CA ILE A 348 14.03 2.99 -19.59
C ILE A 348 14.10 2.24 -20.92
N ASN A 349 13.13 1.36 -21.17
CA ASN A 349 12.92 0.71 -22.46
C ASN A 349 12.44 1.74 -23.50
N GLN A 350 13.35 2.14 -24.38
CA GLN A 350 13.12 3.16 -25.40
C GLN A 350 11.99 2.77 -26.38
N PHE A 351 11.93 1.50 -26.78
CA PHE A 351 10.91 1.02 -27.74
C PHE A 351 9.50 1.17 -27.15
N THR A 352 9.31 0.68 -25.94
CA THR A 352 8.00 0.76 -25.27
C THR A 352 7.62 2.19 -24.95
N LEU A 353 8.58 3.04 -24.58
CA LEU A 353 8.35 4.47 -24.38
C LEU A 353 7.90 5.17 -25.66
N GLU A 354 8.47 4.84 -26.82
CA GLU A 354 8.07 5.41 -28.11
C GLU A 354 6.65 5.01 -28.50
N ALA A 355 6.28 3.74 -28.29
CA ALA A 355 4.90 3.28 -28.46
C ALA A 355 3.96 4.06 -27.53
N PHE A 356 4.32 4.19 -26.25
CA PHE A 356 3.54 4.94 -25.27
C PHE A 356 3.39 6.43 -25.64
N ASN A 357 4.47 7.09 -26.08
CA ASN A 357 4.46 8.48 -26.54
C ASN A 357 3.51 8.71 -27.71
N LYS A 358 3.46 7.77 -28.67
CA LYS A 358 2.54 7.84 -29.81
C LYS A 358 1.10 7.63 -29.35
N ILE A 359 0.87 6.64 -28.48
CA ILE A 359 -0.46 6.31 -27.96
C ILE A 359 -1.05 7.47 -27.14
N LEU A 360 -0.22 8.14 -26.33
CA LEU A 360 -0.66 9.25 -25.47
C LEU A 360 -1.19 10.46 -26.27
N LYS A 361 -0.77 10.62 -27.53
CA LYS A 361 -1.19 11.70 -28.45
C LYS A 361 -2.50 11.38 -29.19
N THR A 362 -2.90 10.12 -29.24
CA THR A 362 -4.12 9.69 -29.93
C THR A 362 -5.31 9.77 -28.97
N SER A 363 -6.47 10.18 -29.48
CA SER A 363 -7.69 10.35 -28.68
C SER A 363 -8.34 9.04 -28.24
N HIS A 364 -8.09 7.94 -28.94
CA HIS A 364 -8.67 6.62 -28.70
C HIS A 364 -7.65 5.52 -28.95
N LEU A 365 -7.23 4.80 -27.90
CA LEU A 365 -6.47 3.56 -28.02
C LEU A 365 -6.72 2.66 -26.79
N PRO A 366 -6.66 1.33 -26.95
CA PRO A 366 -6.90 0.37 -25.86
C PRO A 366 -5.75 0.41 -24.83
N GLY A 367 -6.08 0.20 -23.55
CA GLY A 367 -5.10 0.08 -22.46
C GLY A 367 -4.78 1.37 -21.69
N LEU A 368 -5.15 2.54 -22.22
CA LEU A 368 -5.23 3.79 -21.45
C LEU A 368 -6.71 4.16 -21.23
N PRO A 369 -7.06 4.81 -20.10
CA PRO A 369 -8.42 5.27 -19.89
C PRO A 369 -8.82 6.18 -21.06
N THR A 370 -9.87 5.79 -21.80
CA THR A 370 -10.44 6.64 -22.85
C THR A 370 -10.75 8.00 -22.26
N THR A 371 -10.52 9.08 -23.01
CA THR A 371 -11.06 10.40 -22.69
C THR A 371 -12.58 10.26 -22.59
N LEU A 372 -13.09 10.05 -21.38
CA LEU A 372 -14.51 9.80 -21.15
C LEU A 372 -15.27 11.01 -21.69
N ARG A 373 -16.08 10.79 -22.73
CA ARG A 373 -17.07 11.79 -23.14
C ARG A 373 -18.09 11.90 -22.01
N LEU A 374 -18.41 13.13 -21.62
CA LEU A 374 -19.51 13.44 -20.72
C LEU A 374 -20.77 12.68 -21.17
N ARG A 375 -21.30 11.79 -20.32
CA ARG A 375 -22.65 11.25 -20.54
C ARG A 375 -23.64 12.36 -20.18
N LEU A 376 -24.01 13.13 -21.18
CA LEU A 376 -25.00 14.19 -21.07
C LEU A 376 -26.32 13.63 -20.53
N ARG A 377 -27.00 14.43 -19.70
CA ARG A 377 -28.37 14.15 -19.26
C ARG A 377 -29.22 13.75 -20.47
N PRO A 378 -30.03 12.67 -20.39
CA PRO A 378 -30.88 12.26 -21.51
C PRO A 378 -31.71 13.45 -22.00
N GLU A 379 -31.70 13.72 -23.30
CA GLU A 379 -32.59 14.70 -23.89
C GLU A 379 -34.05 14.23 -23.73
N LYS A 380 -34.99 15.17 -23.63
CA LYS A 380 -36.42 14.80 -23.62
C LYS A 380 -36.77 14.19 -24.97
N PHE A 381 -37.17 12.92 -24.97
CA PHE A 381 -37.71 12.25 -26.15
C PHE A 381 -39.22 12.02 -26.01
N PRO A 382 -39.96 11.79 -27.11
CA PRO A 382 -41.42 11.88 -27.15
C PRO A 382 -42.16 10.90 -26.23
N ASP A 383 -41.54 9.75 -25.92
CA ASP A 383 -42.08 8.77 -24.99
C ASP A 383 -41.73 9.15 -23.53
N GLU A 384 -42.74 9.57 -22.77
CA GLU A 384 -42.61 9.99 -21.38
C GLU A 384 -42.18 8.85 -20.45
N GLU A 385 -42.64 7.62 -20.65
CA GLU A 385 -42.28 6.49 -19.80
C GLU A 385 -40.85 6.02 -20.05
N ALA A 386 -40.44 5.96 -21.31
CA ALA A 386 -39.06 5.65 -21.64
C ALA A 386 -38.11 6.79 -21.20
N TYR A 387 -38.51 8.08 -21.30
CA TYR A 387 -37.70 9.21 -20.78
C TYR A 387 -37.60 9.14 -19.26
N ARG A 388 -38.70 8.85 -18.57
CA ARG A 388 -38.71 8.69 -17.12
C ARG A 388 -37.81 7.54 -16.68
N ARG A 389 -37.85 6.39 -17.35
CA ARG A 389 -36.95 5.25 -17.08
C ARG A 389 -35.48 5.60 -17.34
N ALA A 390 -35.16 6.24 -18.47
CA ALA A 390 -33.81 6.66 -18.80
C ALA A 390 -33.27 7.71 -17.81
N TYR A 391 -34.10 8.69 -17.41
CA TYR A 391 -33.75 9.72 -16.44
C TYR A 391 -33.53 9.14 -15.03
N TYR A 392 -34.41 8.26 -14.56
CA TYR A 392 -34.20 7.60 -13.26
C TYR A 392 -32.99 6.68 -13.25
N SER A 393 -32.76 5.92 -14.33
CA SER A 393 -31.55 5.11 -14.49
C SER A 393 -30.28 5.98 -14.50
N TRP A 394 -30.28 7.09 -15.23
CA TRP A 394 -29.18 8.07 -15.21
C TRP A 394 -28.95 8.63 -13.80
N LYS A 395 -30.02 9.04 -13.10
CA LYS A 395 -29.94 9.62 -11.75
C LYS A 395 -29.47 8.61 -10.70
N GLN A 396 -29.84 7.33 -10.84
CA GLN A 396 -29.35 6.26 -9.97
C GLN A 396 -27.85 5.99 -10.19
N ASN A 397 -27.37 6.13 -11.43
CA ASN A 397 -25.99 5.86 -11.82
C ASN A 397 -25.09 7.11 -11.88
N GLU A 398 -25.61 8.30 -11.59
CA GLU A 398 -24.91 9.59 -11.69
C GLU A 398 -23.63 9.61 -10.84
N ALA A 399 -23.73 9.17 -9.58
CA ALA A 399 -22.59 9.10 -8.67
C ALA A 399 -21.51 8.13 -9.18
N GLU A 400 -21.92 7.01 -9.78
CA GLU A 400 -20.99 6.02 -10.34
C GLU A 400 -20.31 6.54 -11.62
N ASN A 401 -21.08 7.20 -12.51
CA ASN A 401 -20.54 7.83 -13.71
C ASN A 401 -19.52 8.92 -13.37
N LEU A 402 -19.84 9.79 -12.40
CA LEU A 402 -18.92 10.83 -11.94
C LEU A 402 -17.66 10.22 -11.31
N LYS A 403 -17.79 9.11 -10.59
CA LYS A 403 -16.65 8.37 -10.04
C LYS A 403 -15.77 7.78 -11.15
N LYS A 404 -16.37 7.19 -12.19
CA LYS A 404 -15.66 6.67 -13.37
C LYS A 404 -14.90 7.78 -14.11
N GLU A 405 -15.55 8.93 -14.30
CA GLU A 405 -14.94 10.12 -14.93
C GLU A 405 -13.74 10.65 -14.13
N LYS A 406 -13.92 10.87 -12.81
CA LYS A 406 -12.84 11.29 -11.91
C LYS A 406 -11.68 10.29 -11.91
N GLY A 407 -11.99 8.99 -11.93
CA GLY A 407 -11.01 7.92 -12.02
C GLY A 407 -10.19 7.97 -13.31
N ALA A 408 -10.85 8.11 -14.47
CA ALA A 408 -10.17 8.21 -15.75
C ALA A 408 -9.31 9.48 -15.85
N HIS A 409 -9.82 10.62 -15.39
CA HIS A 409 -9.08 11.88 -15.37
C HIS A 409 -7.82 11.79 -14.50
N SER A 410 -7.96 11.27 -13.27
CA SER A 410 -6.82 11.07 -12.36
C SER A 410 -5.77 10.13 -12.95
N SER A 411 -6.24 9.08 -13.63
CA SER A 411 -5.35 8.13 -14.33
C SER A 411 -4.61 8.79 -15.48
N ARG A 412 -5.27 9.69 -16.24
CA ARG A 412 -4.63 10.44 -17.33
C ARG A 412 -3.50 11.33 -16.83
N ILE A 413 -3.72 12.10 -15.76
CA ILE A 413 -2.67 12.90 -15.12
C ILE A 413 -1.50 12.01 -14.71
N TYR A 414 -1.79 10.90 -14.04
CA TYR A 414 -0.75 9.96 -13.61
C TYR A 414 0.08 9.45 -14.80
N TYR A 415 -0.55 9.04 -15.90
CA TYR A 415 0.17 8.58 -17.10
C TYR A 415 0.96 9.68 -17.79
N ASP A 416 0.49 10.93 -17.79
CA ASP A 416 1.25 12.07 -18.29
C ASP A 416 2.52 12.31 -17.46
N MET A 417 2.42 12.23 -16.13
CA MET A 417 3.57 12.33 -15.23
C MET A 417 4.57 11.19 -15.43
N VAL A 418 4.09 9.95 -15.55
CA VAL A 418 4.91 8.77 -15.88
C VAL A 418 5.62 8.99 -17.22
N ASN A 419 4.90 9.44 -18.25
CA ASN A 419 5.42 9.68 -19.58
C ASN A 419 6.52 10.75 -19.57
N ARG A 420 6.25 11.90 -18.94
CA ARG A 420 7.19 13.01 -18.83
C ARG A 420 8.48 12.59 -18.12
N LEU A 421 8.34 11.87 -17.00
CA LEU A 421 9.49 11.37 -16.25
C LEU A 421 10.27 10.34 -17.04
N ALA A 422 9.60 9.35 -17.64
CA ALA A 422 10.26 8.31 -18.43
C ALA A 422 11.04 8.89 -19.61
N ASN A 423 10.49 9.90 -20.32
CA ASN A 423 11.20 10.61 -21.38
C ASN A 423 12.47 11.32 -20.88
N SER A 424 12.45 11.89 -19.68
CA SER A 424 13.62 12.59 -19.13
C SER A 424 14.80 11.65 -18.86
N PHE A 425 14.55 10.45 -18.32
CA PHE A 425 15.59 9.43 -18.12
C PHE A 425 16.00 8.75 -19.43
N ALA A 426 15.04 8.50 -20.32
CA ALA A 426 15.30 7.81 -21.58
C ALA A 426 16.16 8.63 -22.55
N LYS A 427 16.11 9.98 -22.51
CA LYS A 427 16.80 10.86 -23.48
C LYS A 427 18.26 10.48 -23.72
N ASN A 428 19.03 10.36 -22.64
CA ASN A 428 20.44 9.96 -22.69
C ASN A 428 20.63 8.49 -22.29
N GLY A 429 19.54 7.80 -21.94
CA GLY A 429 19.56 6.45 -21.37
C GLY A 429 20.23 6.47 -20.01
N GLU A 430 19.68 7.24 -19.06
CA GLU A 430 20.19 7.41 -17.69
C GLU A 430 19.93 6.18 -16.83
N VAL A 431 20.84 5.89 -15.90
CA VAL A 431 20.64 4.84 -14.89
C VAL A 431 19.60 5.27 -13.85
N LEU A 432 18.76 4.32 -13.43
CA LEU A 432 17.78 4.52 -12.37
C LEU A 432 18.01 3.53 -11.24
N TYR A 433 18.08 4.04 -10.01
CA TYR A 433 18.08 3.25 -8.79
C TYR A 433 16.85 3.53 -7.96
N LEU A 434 16.35 2.50 -7.30
CA LEU A 434 15.13 2.58 -6.51
C LEU A 434 15.50 2.41 -5.02
N PRO A 435 15.57 3.48 -4.21
CA PRO A 435 15.71 3.32 -2.77
C PRO A 435 14.49 2.58 -2.23
N HIS A 436 14.70 1.62 -1.34
CA HIS A 436 13.63 0.81 -0.76
C HIS A 436 13.43 1.12 0.72
N ASN A 437 12.18 0.99 1.19
CA ASN A 437 11.82 0.91 2.60
C ASN A 437 10.93 -0.30 2.83
N MET A 438 10.46 -0.47 4.07
CA MET A 438 9.69 -1.62 4.51
C MET A 438 8.37 -1.19 5.13
N ASP A 439 7.39 -2.09 5.09
CA ASP A 439 6.22 -2.00 5.96
C ASP A 439 6.51 -2.59 7.36
N PHE A 440 5.52 -2.51 8.25
CA PHE A 440 5.64 -3.02 9.62
C PHE A 440 5.76 -4.56 9.73
N ARG A 441 5.62 -5.30 8.62
CA ARG A 441 5.71 -6.77 8.53
C ARG A 441 7.06 -7.22 7.99
N GLY A 442 7.79 -6.30 7.36
CA GLY A 442 9.09 -6.52 6.76
C GLY A 442 9.07 -6.60 5.23
N ARG A 443 7.91 -6.44 4.58
CA ARG A 443 7.84 -6.44 3.11
C ARG A 443 8.49 -5.17 2.56
N VAL A 444 9.24 -5.33 1.48
CA VAL A 444 10.08 -4.28 0.91
C VAL A 444 9.37 -3.58 -0.26
N TYR A 445 9.43 -2.25 -0.29
CA TYR A 445 8.78 -1.37 -1.26
C TYR A 445 9.75 -0.30 -1.77
N PRO A 446 9.81 -0.02 -3.08
CA PRO A 446 10.43 1.18 -3.61
C PRO A 446 9.80 2.43 -2.99
N ALA A 447 10.64 3.36 -2.56
CA ALA A 447 10.25 4.61 -1.91
C ALA A 447 10.08 5.78 -2.90
N VAL A 448 9.84 5.45 -4.18
CA VAL A 448 9.76 6.39 -5.29
C VAL A 448 8.33 6.58 -5.81
N SER A 449 8.11 7.64 -6.58
CA SER A 449 6.87 8.01 -7.25
C SER A 449 6.94 7.65 -8.74
N PHE A 450 5.80 7.22 -9.30
CA PHE A 450 5.54 6.98 -10.74
C PHE A 450 6.29 5.82 -11.39
N LEU A 451 7.63 5.80 -11.33
CA LEU A 451 8.46 4.81 -12.02
C LEU A 451 9.05 3.83 -11.01
N SER A 452 8.40 2.67 -10.88
CA SER A 452 8.80 1.58 -10.00
C SER A 452 8.42 0.26 -10.64
N HIS A 453 9.30 -0.74 -10.56
CA HIS A 453 9.04 -2.07 -11.10
C HIS A 453 7.89 -2.79 -10.37
N GLN A 454 7.44 -2.28 -9.21
CA GLN A 454 6.27 -2.81 -8.50
C GLN A 454 4.91 -2.27 -9.03
N ASN A 455 4.91 -1.24 -9.88
CA ASN A 455 3.69 -0.61 -10.42
C ASN A 455 3.01 -1.48 -11.51
N GLU A 456 2.02 -0.94 -12.22
CA GLU A 456 1.25 -1.63 -13.26
C GLU A 456 2.05 -1.99 -14.53
N ASP A 457 1.45 -2.84 -15.37
CA ASP A 457 2.03 -3.44 -16.59
C ASP A 457 2.79 -2.45 -17.50
N LEU A 458 2.21 -1.27 -17.78
CA LEU A 458 2.88 -0.23 -18.58
C LEU A 458 4.17 0.27 -17.92
N VAL A 459 4.17 0.54 -16.61
CA VAL A 459 5.38 1.01 -15.93
C VAL A 459 6.43 -0.08 -15.86
N ARG A 460 6.02 -1.35 -15.68
CA ARG A 460 6.96 -2.49 -15.71
C ARG A 460 7.63 -2.64 -17.07
N SER A 461 6.88 -2.54 -18.16
CA SER A 461 7.42 -2.67 -19.52
C SER A 461 8.36 -1.53 -19.91
N LEU A 462 8.18 -0.34 -19.29
CA LEU A 462 9.11 0.77 -19.42
C LEU A 462 10.44 0.53 -18.71
N MET A 463 10.54 -0.44 -17.78
CA MET A 463 11.74 -0.69 -16.99
C MET A 463 12.47 -1.96 -17.45
N MET A 464 13.76 -1.84 -17.74
CA MET A 464 14.65 -2.96 -18.02
C MET A 464 15.95 -2.84 -17.20
N PHE A 465 16.71 -3.91 -17.05
CA PHE A 465 17.97 -3.84 -16.32
C PHE A 465 19.00 -2.93 -17.02
N TRP A 466 19.76 -2.19 -16.22
CA TRP A 466 20.83 -1.30 -16.71
C TRP A 466 22.02 -2.05 -17.30
N ASP A 467 22.27 -3.27 -16.85
CA ASP A 467 23.30 -4.15 -17.41
C ASP A 467 22.64 -5.13 -18.38
N ALA A 468 23.29 -5.46 -19.48
CA ALA A 468 22.83 -6.52 -20.39
C ALA A 468 23.65 -7.78 -20.12
N LYS A 469 23.00 -8.95 -20.06
CA LYS A 469 23.69 -10.25 -19.93
C LYS A 469 23.38 -11.14 -21.14
N PRO A 470 24.34 -11.96 -21.62
CA PRO A 470 24.08 -12.91 -22.69
C PRO A 470 22.98 -13.90 -22.26
N LEU A 471 22.16 -14.38 -23.20
CA LEU A 471 21.10 -15.36 -22.94
C LEU A 471 21.66 -16.71 -22.48
N GLY A 472 22.87 -17.07 -22.89
CA GLY A 472 23.43 -18.38 -22.60
C GLY A 472 22.62 -19.52 -23.23
N GLU A 473 22.78 -20.73 -22.71
CA GLU A 473 22.16 -21.93 -23.29
C GLU A 473 20.65 -22.00 -23.03
N THR A 474 20.20 -21.54 -21.86
CA THR A 474 18.81 -21.73 -21.39
C THR A 474 18.00 -20.43 -21.37
N GLY A 475 18.62 -19.25 -21.52
CA GLY A 475 17.91 -17.98 -21.40
C GLY A 475 16.86 -17.72 -22.49
N TYR A 476 17.03 -18.26 -23.70
CA TYR A 476 15.98 -18.16 -24.73
C TYR A 476 14.70 -18.87 -24.30
N ASP A 477 14.82 -20.04 -23.68
CA ASP A 477 13.67 -20.82 -23.19
C ASP A 477 12.93 -20.08 -22.07
N TRP A 478 13.66 -19.36 -21.21
CA TRP A 478 13.07 -18.53 -20.18
C TRP A 478 12.36 -17.28 -20.72
N LEU A 479 12.83 -16.70 -21.83
CA LEU A 479 12.09 -15.64 -22.54
C LEU A 479 10.82 -16.18 -23.21
N VAL A 480 10.87 -17.41 -23.75
CA VAL A 480 9.69 -18.10 -24.30
C VAL A 480 8.65 -18.32 -23.20
N TYR A 481 9.09 -18.82 -22.04
CA TYR A 481 8.26 -18.96 -20.85
C TYR A 481 7.64 -17.63 -20.42
N GLN A 482 8.44 -16.56 -20.36
CA GLN A 482 7.98 -15.24 -19.96
C GLN A 482 6.89 -14.70 -20.90
N LEU A 483 7.10 -14.79 -22.23
CA LEU A 483 6.15 -14.30 -23.23
C LEU A 483 4.81 -15.03 -23.14
N ALA A 484 4.83 -16.36 -23.08
CA ALA A 484 3.61 -17.15 -22.98
C ALA A 484 2.85 -16.91 -21.66
N ASN A 485 3.57 -16.79 -20.54
CA ASN A 485 2.94 -16.49 -19.25
C ASN A 485 2.31 -15.11 -19.19
N LEU A 486 2.96 -14.09 -19.77
CA LEU A 486 2.39 -12.75 -19.82
C LEU A 486 1.20 -12.64 -20.79
N TYR A 487 1.14 -13.49 -21.82
CA TYR A 487 0.05 -13.54 -22.78
C TYR A 487 -1.24 -14.12 -22.19
N ASN A 488 -1.20 -15.33 -21.60
CA ASN A 488 -2.41 -16.01 -21.11
C ASN A 488 -2.23 -16.86 -19.84
N LYS A 489 -1.07 -16.77 -19.17
CA LYS A 489 -0.73 -17.56 -17.96
C LYS A 489 -0.97 -19.06 -18.13
N SER A 490 -0.69 -19.62 -19.31
CA SER A 490 -0.82 -21.05 -19.57
C SER A 490 0.29 -21.84 -18.86
N LYS A 491 -0.12 -22.78 -18.00
CA LYS A 491 0.77 -23.68 -17.26
C LYS A 491 1.00 -24.96 -18.06
N THR A 492 1.80 -24.84 -19.12
CA THR A 492 2.06 -25.90 -20.10
C THR A 492 3.54 -26.29 -20.10
N THR A 493 3.90 -27.37 -20.78
CA THR A 493 5.30 -27.83 -20.87
C THR A 493 6.13 -26.86 -21.71
N MET A 494 7.46 -26.82 -21.48
CA MET A 494 8.35 -25.95 -22.27
C MET A 494 8.23 -26.18 -23.78
N GLU A 495 8.00 -27.42 -24.21
CA GLU A 495 7.75 -27.76 -25.63
C GLU A 495 6.48 -27.10 -26.18
N GLN A 496 5.40 -27.10 -25.41
CA GLN A 496 4.15 -26.43 -25.78
C GLN A 496 4.32 -24.91 -25.83
N LEU A 497 5.10 -24.34 -24.90
CA LEU A 497 5.43 -22.91 -24.89
C LEU A 497 6.25 -22.51 -26.13
N LYS A 498 7.26 -23.32 -26.50
CA LYS A 498 8.03 -23.11 -27.73
C LYS A 498 7.14 -23.19 -28.98
N SER A 499 6.27 -24.19 -29.04
CA SER A 499 5.31 -24.33 -30.14
C SER A 499 4.38 -23.12 -30.23
N PHE A 500 3.93 -22.56 -29.10
CA PHE A 500 3.11 -21.35 -29.06
C PHE A 500 3.85 -20.15 -29.67
N VAL A 501 5.11 -19.91 -29.27
CA VAL A 501 5.92 -18.80 -29.80
C VAL A 501 6.19 -18.97 -31.30
N GLU A 502 6.53 -20.17 -31.76
CA GLU A 502 6.79 -20.41 -33.18
C GLU A 502 5.52 -20.24 -34.02
N THR A 503 4.36 -20.72 -33.54
CA THR A 503 3.07 -20.56 -34.24
C THR A 503 2.68 -19.09 -34.40
N HIS A 504 3.02 -18.24 -33.42
CA HIS A 504 2.70 -16.82 -33.43
C HIS A 504 3.85 -15.93 -33.89
N ARG A 505 4.93 -16.50 -34.45
CA ARG A 505 6.13 -15.78 -34.86
C ARG A 505 5.85 -14.56 -35.74
N SER A 506 4.99 -14.72 -36.74
CA SER A 506 4.59 -13.62 -37.63
C SER A 506 3.87 -12.50 -36.88
N SER A 507 3.00 -12.83 -35.91
CA SER A 507 2.27 -11.87 -35.09
C SER A 507 3.19 -11.14 -34.11
N ILE A 508 4.20 -11.84 -33.58
CA ILE A 508 5.25 -11.27 -32.71
C ILE A 508 6.07 -10.23 -33.49
N ILE A 509 6.57 -10.62 -34.68
CA ILE A 509 7.32 -9.71 -35.56
C ILE A 509 6.45 -8.52 -35.98
N GLY A 510 5.20 -8.77 -36.36
CA GLY A 510 4.24 -7.71 -36.73
C GLY A 510 4.02 -6.70 -35.61
N SER A 511 3.85 -7.19 -34.37
CA SER A 511 3.68 -6.33 -33.18
C SER A 511 4.94 -5.52 -32.84
N ALA A 512 6.13 -6.08 -33.10
CA ALA A 512 7.40 -5.38 -32.90
C ALA A 512 7.63 -4.27 -33.94
N GLN A 513 7.26 -4.51 -35.20
CA GLN A 513 7.50 -3.58 -36.30
C GLN A 513 6.46 -2.46 -36.39
N ASP A 514 5.18 -2.78 -36.12
CA ASP A 514 4.10 -1.81 -36.05
C ASP A 514 3.23 -2.02 -34.80
N PRO A 515 3.66 -1.46 -33.64
CA PRO A 515 2.91 -1.59 -32.38
C PRO A 515 1.50 -0.99 -32.42
N LEU A 516 1.21 -0.11 -33.39
CA LEU A 516 -0.05 0.63 -33.50
C LEU A 516 -0.99 0.07 -34.58
N ALA A 517 -0.64 -1.08 -35.16
CA ALA A 517 -1.46 -1.74 -36.16
C ALA A 517 -2.89 -2.01 -35.65
N GLU A 518 -3.86 -1.93 -36.56
CA GLU A 518 -5.24 -2.33 -36.27
C GLU A 518 -5.26 -3.83 -35.93
N ASN A 519 -5.83 -4.19 -34.78
CA ASN A 519 -5.82 -5.56 -34.21
C ASN A 519 -4.41 -6.09 -33.87
N ALA A 520 -3.52 -5.23 -33.36
CA ALA A 520 -2.20 -5.66 -32.89
C ALA A 520 -2.31 -6.78 -31.84
N TRP A 521 -1.68 -7.92 -32.13
CA TRP A 521 -1.79 -9.16 -31.35
C TRP A 521 -1.46 -9.00 -29.85
N TRP A 522 -0.47 -8.15 -29.53
CA TRP A 522 -0.06 -7.90 -28.16
C TRP A 522 -1.17 -7.32 -27.27
N LEU A 523 -2.21 -6.68 -27.83
CA LEU A 523 -3.34 -6.11 -27.08
C LEU A 523 -4.29 -7.17 -26.51
N GLU A 524 -4.27 -8.38 -27.03
CA GLU A 524 -5.11 -9.50 -26.56
C GLU A 524 -4.54 -10.17 -25.29
N ALA A 525 -3.29 -9.87 -24.95
CA ALA A 525 -2.58 -10.45 -23.81
C ALA A 525 -3.13 -9.96 -22.44
N ASP A 526 -2.95 -10.80 -21.42
CA ASP A 526 -3.21 -10.43 -20.01
C ASP A 526 -2.33 -9.25 -19.53
N ASN A 527 -1.10 -9.15 -20.03
CA ASN A 527 -0.10 -8.13 -19.69
C ASN A 527 0.46 -7.50 -20.97
N PRO A 528 -0.35 -6.68 -21.67
CA PRO A 528 -0.10 -6.30 -23.06
C PRO A 528 1.22 -5.55 -23.24
N TRP A 529 1.56 -4.60 -22.36
CA TRP A 529 2.75 -3.79 -22.55
C TRP A 529 4.06 -4.56 -22.34
N GLN A 530 4.10 -5.48 -21.38
CA GLN A 530 5.27 -6.35 -21.21
C GLN A 530 5.39 -7.36 -22.36
N VAL A 531 4.28 -7.85 -22.91
CA VAL A 531 4.27 -8.65 -24.14
C VAL A 531 4.83 -7.85 -25.32
N LEU A 532 4.43 -6.58 -25.49
CA LEU A 532 4.97 -5.72 -26.54
C LEU A 532 6.49 -5.54 -26.42
N ALA A 533 6.99 -5.33 -25.20
CA ALA A 533 8.44 -5.25 -24.93
C ALA A 533 9.16 -6.55 -25.34
N LEU A 534 8.57 -7.71 -25.03
CA LEU A 534 9.10 -9.01 -25.44
C LEU A 534 9.02 -9.23 -26.95
N CYS A 535 7.95 -8.78 -27.62
CA CYS A 535 7.86 -8.90 -29.08
C CYS A 535 9.06 -8.23 -29.77
N HIS A 536 9.44 -7.04 -29.30
CA HIS A 536 10.64 -6.35 -29.75
C HIS A 536 11.92 -7.14 -29.43
N GLU A 537 12.03 -7.69 -28.22
CA GLU A 537 13.18 -8.51 -27.82
C GLU A 537 13.33 -9.76 -28.72
N PHE A 538 12.24 -10.45 -29.04
CA PHE A 538 12.23 -11.62 -29.92
C PHE A 538 12.59 -11.28 -31.36
N ASP A 539 12.04 -10.18 -31.90
CA ASP A 539 12.41 -9.69 -33.25
C ASP A 539 13.92 -9.36 -33.32
N ALA A 540 14.48 -8.74 -32.28
CA ALA A 540 15.91 -8.46 -32.18
C ALA A 540 16.74 -9.76 -32.09
N ILE A 541 16.31 -10.73 -31.27
CA ILE A 541 16.97 -12.05 -31.16
C ILE A 541 16.99 -12.78 -32.51
N TRP A 542 15.88 -12.81 -33.24
CA TRP A 542 15.78 -13.51 -34.52
C TRP A 542 16.57 -12.82 -35.65
N LYS A 543 16.87 -11.53 -35.51
CA LYS A 543 17.73 -10.76 -36.44
C LYS A 543 19.20 -10.77 -36.03
N HIS A 544 19.54 -11.29 -34.85
CA HIS A 544 20.91 -11.30 -34.34
C HIS A 544 21.83 -12.14 -35.25
N PRO A 545 22.97 -11.60 -35.74
CA PRO A 545 23.80 -12.27 -36.73
C PRO A 545 24.60 -13.45 -36.18
N HIS A 546 24.74 -13.55 -34.84
CA HIS A 546 25.45 -14.64 -34.16
C HIS A 546 24.47 -15.63 -33.54
N ASN A 547 24.99 -16.59 -32.75
CA ASN A 547 24.12 -17.53 -32.05
C ASN A 547 23.21 -16.80 -31.04
N VAL A 548 22.00 -17.34 -30.84
CA VAL A 548 21.00 -16.80 -29.90
C VAL A 548 21.58 -16.67 -28.48
N ALA A 549 22.42 -17.61 -28.06
CA ALA A 549 23.06 -17.61 -26.74
C ALA A 549 23.94 -16.37 -26.47
N SER A 550 24.53 -15.75 -27.50
CA SER A 550 25.35 -14.55 -27.37
C SER A 550 24.55 -13.25 -27.32
N TYR A 551 23.27 -13.27 -27.69
CA TYR A 551 22.41 -12.09 -27.63
C TYR A 551 22.33 -11.60 -26.19
N ARG A 552 22.55 -10.30 -25.97
CA ARG A 552 22.58 -9.71 -24.64
C ARG A 552 21.22 -9.07 -24.34
N SER A 553 20.49 -9.64 -23.39
CA SER A 553 19.16 -9.18 -23.01
C SER A 553 19.18 -8.38 -21.71
N ARG A 554 18.30 -7.39 -21.65
CA ARG A 554 18.04 -6.52 -20.48
C ARG A 554 16.68 -6.79 -19.85
N ILE A 555 15.85 -7.62 -20.49
CA ILE A 555 14.49 -7.87 -20.06
C ILE A 555 14.51 -8.71 -18.77
N PRO A 556 13.85 -8.25 -17.70
CA PRO A 556 13.66 -9.05 -16.50
C PRO A 556 12.73 -10.24 -16.80
N VAL A 557 13.12 -11.43 -16.36
CA VAL A 557 12.27 -12.62 -16.37
C VAL A 557 11.74 -12.86 -14.96
N HIS A 558 10.43 -13.13 -14.84
CA HIS A 558 9.75 -13.23 -13.55
C HIS A 558 9.55 -14.68 -13.13
N GLN A 559 9.73 -14.96 -11.85
CA GLN A 559 9.40 -16.23 -11.21
C GLN A 559 8.37 -15.97 -10.11
N ASP A 560 7.10 -16.32 -10.39
CA ASP A 560 5.97 -16.07 -9.50
C ASP A 560 5.62 -17.31 -8.67
N GLY A 561 5.32 -17.11 -7.37
CA GLY A 561 4.70 -18.13 -6.53
C GLY A 561 3.28 -18.50 -7.01
N SER A 562 2.91 -19.78 -6.94
CA SER A 562 1.58 -20.25 -7.37
C SER A 562 0.45 -19.68 -6.50
N CYS A 563 0.68 -19.68 -5.19
CA CYS A 563 -0.15 -19.02 -4.18
C CYS A 563 0.68 -18.93 -2.89
N ASN A 564 1.52 -17.89 -2.78
CA ASN A 564 2.60 -17.87 -1.80
C ASN A 564 2.13 -18.06 -0.35
N GLY A 565 1.00 -17.44 0.03
CA GLY A 565 0.41 -17.64 1.36
C GLY A 565 0.10 -19.11 1.68
N LEU A 566 -0.48 -19.86 0.73
CA LEU A 566 -0.77 -21.29 0.89
C LEU A 566 0.49 -22.17 0.82
N GLN A 567 1.51 -21.73 0.08
CA GLN A 567 2.81 -22.41 0.07
C GLN A 567 3.43 -22.35 1.48
N HIS A 568 3.43 -21.18 2.12
CA HIS A 568 3.88 -21.06 3.50
C HIS A 568 2.99 -21.83 4.49
N TYR A 569 1.66 -21.77 4.38
CA TYR A 569 0.80 -22.56 5.27
C TYR A 569 0.98 -24.07 5.12
N SER A 570 1.10 -24.58 3.89
CA SER A 570 1.27 -26.01 3.66
C SER A 570 2.61 -26.51 4.20
N ALA A 571 3.67 -25.71 4.11
CA ALA A 571 4.96 -26.00 4.73
C ALA A 571 4.91 -25.93 6.27
N LEU A 572 4.30 -24.89 6.84
CA LEU A 572 4.13 -24.76 8.31
C LEU A 572 3.30 -25.90 8.91
N GLY A 573 2.24 -26.31 8.22
CA GLY A 573 1.34 -27.38 8.66
C GLY A 573 1.83 -28.79 8.28
N ALA A 574 2.93 -28.91 7.52
CA ALA A 574 3.39 -30.14 6.90
C ALA A 574 2.27 -30.93 6.18
N ASP A 575 1.36 -30.21 5.52
CA ASP A 575 0.18 -30.78 4.85
C ASP A 575 0.54 -31.18 3.42
N GLU A 576 0.74 -32.48 3.21
CA GLU A 576 1.15 -33.04 1.92
C GLU A 576 0.14 -32.77 0.79
N LYS A 577 -1.17 -32.86 1.08
CA LYS A 577 -2.22 -32.64 0.07
C LYS A 577 -2.26 -31.18 -0.34
N ALA A 578 -2.19 -30.27 0.63
CA ALA A 578 -2.08 -28.84 0.38
C ALA A 578 -0.80 -28.51 -0.39
N ALA A 579 0.35 -29.05 0.03
CA ALA A 579 1.65 -28.80 -0.55
C ALA A 579 1.73 -29.23 -2.03
N ARG A 580 1.12 -30.36 -2.40
CA ARG A 580 0.97 -30.75 -3.82
C ARG A 580 0.08 -29.77 -4.59
N ALA A 581 -1.06 -29.35 -4.03
CA ALA A 581 -1.99 -28.45 -4.69
C ALA A 581 -1.40 -27.07 -5.02
N VAL A 582 -0.34 -26.65 -4.28
CA VAL A 582 0.37 -25.39 -4.49
C VAL A 582 1.81 -25.54 -4.96
N ASN A 583 2.18 -26.71 -5.51
CA ASN A 583 3.47 -26.97 -6.16
C ASN A 583 4.70 -26.83 -5.24
N VAL A 584 4.55 -27.07 -3.93
CA VAL A 584 5.70 -27.17 -3.00
C VAL A 584 6.40 -28.52 -3.17
N LEU A 585 5.61 -29.57 -3.41
CA LEU A 585 6.11 -30.91 -3.71
C LEU A 585 6.24 -31.12 -5.22
N PRO A 586 7.23 -31.92 -5.68
CA PRO A 586 7.38 -32.23 -7.09
C PRO A 586 6.15 -32.99 -7.62
N GLY A 587 5.80 -32.71 -8.86
CA GLY A 587 4.75 -33.40 -9.60
C GLY A 587 5.01 -33.33 -11.10
N ASP A 588 4.48 -34.28 -11.86
CA ASP A 588 4.69 -34.38 -13.31
C ASP A 588 4.09 -33.20 -14.08
N THR A 589 3.02 -32.61 -13.52
CA THR A 589 2.35 -31.44 -14.07
C THR A 589 2.15 -30.38 -13.01
N MET A 590 2.28 -29.11 -13.42
CA MET A 590 2.05 -27.97 -12.55
C MET A 590 0.57 -27.91 -12.13
N GLN A 591 0.32 -27.94 -10.83
CA GLN A 591 -1.02 -27.85 -10.28
C GLN A 591 -1.53 -26.40 -10.28
N ASP A 592 -2.85 -26.25 -10.35
CA ASP A 592 -3.52 -24.97 -10.24
C ASP A 592 -4.60 -25.02 -9.16
N VAL A 593 -4.24 -24.58 -7.95
CA VAL A 593 -5.13 -24.54 -6.78
C VAL A 593 -6.50 -23.94 -7.07
N TYR A 594 -6.57 -22.91 -7.92
CA TYR A 594 -7.83 -22.28 -8.29
C TYR A 594 -8.74 -23.24 -9.06
N THR A 595 -8.19 -23.99 -10.01
CA THR A 595 -8.94 -25.00 -10.77
C THR A 595 -9.31 -26.19 -9.89
N THR A 596 -8.44 -26.59 -8.96
CA THR A 596 -8.76 -27.64 -7.97
C THR A 596 -9.93 -27.23 -7.08
N VAL A 597 -9.93 -26.00 -6.55
CA VAL A 597 -11.04 -25.47 -5.73
C VAL A 597 -12.30 -25.31 -6.58
N LEU A 598 -12.20 -24.87 -7.84
CA LEU A 598 -13.33 -24.77 -8.75
C LEU A 598 -14.04 -26.12 -8.90
N GLY A 599 -13.30 -27.20 -9.16
CA GLY A 599 -13.90 -28.53 -9.31
C GLY A 599 -14.59 -29.03 -8.03
N LEU A 600 -14.10 -28.66 -6.84
CA LEU A 600 -14.78 -28.95 -5.57
C LEU A 600 -16.10 -28.18 -5.43
N VAL A 601 -16.10 -26.89 -5.81
CA VAL A 601 -17.29 -26.04 -5.81
C VAL A 601 -18.31 -26.55 -6.83
N GLU A 602 -17.89 -26.88 -8.05
CA GLU A 602 -18.76 -27.44 -9.09
C GLU A 602 -19.42 -28.74 -8.64
N LYS A 603 -18.68 -29.61 -7.95
CA LYS A 603 -19.23 -30.85 -7.37
C LYS A 603 -20.27 -30.56 -6.29
N ARG A 604 -20.02 -29.59 -5.40
CA ARG A 604 -20.96 -29.19 -4.35
C ARG A 604 -22.25 -28.60 -4.93
N VAL A 605 -22.10 -27.66 -5.87
CA VAL A 605 -23.26 -27.07 -6.58
C VAL A 605 -24.05 -28.12 -7.36
N SER A 606 -23.38 -29.10 -7.98
CA SER A 606 -24.05 -30.20 -8.67
C SER A 606 -24.86 -31.08 -7.72
N ASN A 607 -24.34 -31.36 -6.52
CA ASN A 607 -25.08 -32.09 -5.49
C ASN A 607 -26.31 -31.30 -5.04
N ASP A 608 -26.18 -29.99 -4.79
CA ASP A 608 -27.31 -29.14 -4.39
C ASP A 608 -28.43 -29.12 -5.46
N ILE A 609 -28.08 -29.16 -6.75
CA ILE A 609 -29.04 -29.27 -7.86
C ILE A 609 -29.84 -30.57 -7.80
N GLU A 610 -29.25 -31.66 -7.28
CA GLU A 610 -29.88 -32.98 -7.16
C GLU A 610 -30.69 -33.14 -5.86
N SER A 611 -30.28 -32.50 -4.76
CA SER A 611 -30.81 -32.75 -3.41
C SER A 611 -31.78 -31.70 -2.87
N GLU A 612 -31.79 -30.47 -3.38
CA GLU A 612 -32.52 -29.34 -2.77
C GLU A 612 -33.93 -29.09 -3.36
N PRO A 613 -34.84 -28.41 -2.62
CA PRO A 613 -36.16 -28.00 -3.10
C PRO A 613 -36.11 -27.13 -4.37
N GLU A 614 -37.22 -27.09 -5.12
CA GLU A 614 -37.31 -26.48 -6.47
C GLU A 614 -36.76 -25.04 -6.57
N ASN A 615 -36.98 -24.19 -5.55
CA ASN A 615 -36.47 -22.81 -5.51
C ASN A 615 -34.95 -22.70 -5.29
N GLU A 616 -34.33 -23.64 -4.57
CA GLU A 616 -32.88 -23.65 -4.33
C GLU A 616 -32.13 -24.31 -5.49
N ARG A 617 -32.79 -25.25 -6.18
CA ARG A 617 -32.30 -25.87 -7.41
C ARG A 617 -32.13 -24.87 -8.56
N GLU A 618 -33.11 -24.01 -8.81
CA GLU A 618 -33.00 -22.96 -9.86
C GLU A 618 -31.82 -22.01 -9.60
N PHE A 619 -31.59 -21.71 -8.33
CA PHE A 619 -30.52 -20.85 -7.90
C PHE A 619 -29.13 -21.50 -8.02
N ALA A 620 -29.02 -22.79 -7.72
CA ALA A 620 -27.80 -23.57 -7.93
C ALA A 620 -27.48 -23.74 -9.44
N CYS A 621 -28.49 -23.97 -10.29
CA CYS A 621 -28.35 -23.97 -11.74
C CYS A 621 -27.82 -22.62 -12.27
N THR A 622 -28.37 -21.51 -11.75
CA THR A 622 -27.90 -20.17 -12.07
C THR A 622 -26.44 -20.00 -11.64
N ALA A 623 -26.08 -20.38 -10.42
CA ALA A 623 -24.71 -20.31 -9.94
C ALA A 623 -23.74 -21.10 -10.82
N GLN A 624 -24.11 -22.31 -11.25
CA GLN A 624 -23.29 -23.17 -12.10
C GLN A 624 -22.88 -22.49 -13.40
N SER A 625 -23.78 -21.71 -14.02
CA SER A 625 -23.48 -20.98 -15.26
C SER A 625 -22.43 -19.86 -15.13
N PHE A 626 -22.20 -19.35 -13.91
CA PHE A 626 -21.22 -18.29 -13.65
C PHE A 626 -19.87 -18.83 -13.17
N LEU A 627 -19.81 -20.09 -12.73
CA LEU A 627 -18.60 -20.68 -12.17
C LEU A 627 -17.47 -20.65 -13.19
N SER A 628 -16.37 -20.03 -12.79
CA SER A 628 -15.15 -19.96 -13.60
C SER A 628 -13.95 -19.71 -12.70
N ARG A 629 -12.76 -20.08 -13.19
CA ARG A 629 -11.50 -19.80 -12.49
C ARG A 629 -11.34 -18.32 -12.17
N LYS A 630 -11.73 -17.43 -13.09
CA LYS A 630 -11.66 -15.96 -12.92
C LYS A 630 -12.56 -15.46 -11.80
N LEU A 631 -13.74 -16.05 -11.62
CA LEU A 631 -14.71 -15.68 -10.58
C LEU A 631 -14.16 -15.95 -9.18
N ILE A 632 -13.65 -17.15 -8.94
CA ILE A 632 -13.30 -17.60 -7.58
C ILE A 632 -11.87 -17.24 -7.16
N LYS A 633 -10.97 -16.95 -8.12
CA LYS A 633 -9.54 -16.72 -7.87
C LYS A 633 -9.30 -15.69 -6.76
N GLN A 634 -9.99 -14.56 -6.81
CA GLN A 634 -9.77 -13.48 -5.83
C GLN A 634 -10.17 -13.92 -4.41
N THR A 635 -11.29 -14.62 -4.27
CA THR A 635 -11.77 -15.14 -2.98
C THR A 635 -10.80 -16.18 -2.42
N VAL A 636 -10.33 -17.12 -3.25
CA VAL A 636 -9.32 -18.12 -2.85
C VAL A 636 -8.03 -17.43 -2.39
N MET A 637 -7.53 -16.45 -3.15
CA MET A 637 -6.32 -15.70 -2.81
C MET A 637 -6.45 -14.88 -1.53
N THR A 638 -7.64 -14.37 -1.19
CA THR A 638 -7.82 -13.49 -0.02
C THR A 638 -8.22 -14.24 1.24
N THR A 639 -8.74 -15.46 1.14
CA THR A 639 -9.15 -16.28 2.29
C THR A 639 -7.98 -16.58 3.23
N VAL A 640 -6.82 -16.85 2.65
CA VAL A 640 -5.58 -17.15 3.39
C VAL A 640 -5.02 -15.93 4.13
N TYR A 641 -5.55 -14.75 3.80
CA TYR A 641 -5.23 -13.49 4.43
C TYR A 641 -6.36 -12.98 5.35
N GLY A 642 -7.25 -13.88 5.80
CA GLY A 642 -8.27 -13.56 6.81
C GLY A 642 -9.48 -12.79 6.25
N VAL A 643 -9.87 -13.03 4.99
CA VAL A 643 -11.12 -12.46 4.46
C VAL A 643 -12.32 -12.96 5.27
N THR A 644 -13.22 -12.06 5.64
CA THR A 644 -14.47 -12.47 6.30
C THR A 644 -15.47 -13.01 5.27
N PRO A 645 -16.46 -13.84 5.66
CA PRO A 645 -17.51 -14.30 4.76
C PRO A 645 -18.20 -13.14 4.01
N TYR A 646 -18.48 -12.04 4.71
CA TYR A 646 -19.01 -10.84 4.08
C TYR A 646 -18.07 -10.25 3.01
N GLY A 647 -16.76 -10.20 3.31
CA GLY A 647 -15.75 -9.75 2.35
C GLY A 647 -15.67 -10.65 1.11
N ALA A 648 -15.72 -11.96 1.29
CA ALA A 648 -15.76 -12.94 0.20
C ALA A 648 -17.00 -12.73 -0.70
N THR A 649 -18.18 -12.57 -0.11
CA THR A 649 -19.42 -12.27 -0.83
C THR A 649 -19.31 -11.00 -1.68
N GLN A 650 -18.73 -9.92 -1.13
CA GLN A 650 -18.56 -8.67 -1.89
C GLN A 650 -17.59 -8.83 -3.06
N GLN A 651 -16.53 -9.63 -2.92
CA GLN A 651 -15.58 -9.89 -4.01
C GLN A 651 -16.25 -10.68 -5.15
N VAL A 652 -16.96 -11.76 -4.83
CA VAL A 652 -17.68 -12.57 -5.83
C VAL A 652 -18.74 -11.72 -6.51
N LYS A 653 -19.51 -10.93 -5.75
CA LYS A 653 -20.54 -10.03 -6.28
C LYS A 653 -19.95 -9.07 -7.32
N LYS A 654 -18.83 -8.42 -7.00
CA LYS A 654 -18.16 -7.49 -7.91
C LYS A 654 -17.76 -8.18 -9.23
N ARG A 655 -17.29 -9.42 -9.17
CA ARG A 655 -16.91 -10.20 -10.36
C ARG A 655 -18.12 -10.62 -11.19
N ILE A 656 -19.23 -11.00 -10.56
CA ILE A 656 -20.50 -11.25 -11.25
C ILE A 656 -20.95 -9.97 -11.97
N GLU A 657 -20.87 -8.81 -11.30
CA GLU A 657 -21.20 -7.52 -11.90
C GLU A 657 -20.36 -7.27 -13.17
N GLU A 658 -19.03 -7.40 -13.09
CA GLU A 658 -18.10 -7.27 -14.24
C GLU A 658 -18.42 -8.24 -15.39
N MET A 659 -18.81 -9.48 -15.10
CA MET A 659 -19.19 -10.46 -16.13
C MET A 659 -20.53 -10.13 -16.81
N THR A 660 -21.44 -9.48 -16.07
CA THR A 660 -22.78 -9.10 -16.57
C THR A 660 -22.82 -7.72 -17.23
N GLU A 661 -21.73 -6.93 -17.20
CA GLU A 661 -21.69 -5.56 -17.76
C GLU A 661 -21.99 -5.49 -19.27
N ASN A 662 -21.71 -6.56 -20.03
CA ASN A 662 -21.87 -6.61 -21.50
C ASN A 662 -23.15 -7.31 -21.98
N VAL A 663 -23.95 -7.89 -21.09
CA VAL A 663 -25.19 -8.58 -21.46
C VAL A 663 -26.31 -7.54 -21.48
N LEU A 664 -26.88 -7.26 -22.66
CA LEU A 664 -27.95 -6.27 -22.87
C LEU A 664 -29.21 -6.51 -22.00
N GLU A 665 -29.33 -7.69 -21.41
CA GLU A 665 -30.36 -8.08 -20.45
C GLU A 665 -29.74 -8.20 -19.04
N ASN A 666 -29.74 -7.09 -18.30
CA ASN A 666 -29.49 -7.10 -16.86
C ASN A 666 -30.74 -7.63 -16.15
N SER A 667 -31.07 -8.92 -16.34
CA SER A 667 -32.28 -9.56 -15.84
C SER A 667 -32.24 -9.86 -14.33
N LEU A 668 -31.05 -9.88 -13.72
CA LEU A 668 -30.86 -10.10 -12.28
C LEU A 668 -30.84 -8.78 -11.49
N LEU A 669 -31.74 -8.65 -10.51
CA LEU A 669 -31.79 -7.52 -9.59
C LEU A 669 -30.55 -7.53 -8.65
N GLY A 670 -30.13 -6.36 -8.16
CA GLY A 670 -28.95 -6.24 -7.29
C GLY A 670 -29.01 -7.04 -5.99
N ALA A 671 -30.21 -7.34 -5.49
CA ALA A 671 -30.43 -8.22 -4.34
C ALA A 671 -30.19 -9.70 -4.68
N GLU A 672 -30.54 -10.14 -5.90
CA GLU A 672 -30.31 -11.50 -6.39
C GLU A 672 -28.83 -11.74 -6.63
N LYS A 673 -28.11 -10.76 -7.20
CA LYS A 673 -26.64 -10.81 -7.34
C LYS A 673 -25.94 -10.98 -5.98
N LEU A 674 -26.40 -10.30 -4.94
CA LEU A 674 -25.82 -10.42 -3.60
C LEU A 674 -26.09 -11.80 -2.98
N ARG A 675 -27.31 -12.32 -3.14
CA ARG A 675 -27.64 -13.68 -2.71
C ARG A 675 -26.77 -14.69 -3.44
N LEU A 676 -26.68 -14.59 -4.77
CA LEU A 676 -25.91 -15.51 -5.63
C LEU A 676 -24.43 -15.53 -5.24
N ALA A 677 -23.86 -14.33 -5.04
CA ALA A 677 -22.51 -14.19 -4.56
C ALA A 677 -22.31 -14.81 -3.17
N GLY A 678 -23.29 -14.68 -2.27
CA GLY A 678 -23.26 -15.26 -0.94
C GLY A 678 -23.16 -16.78 -0.98
N TYR A 679 -24.02 -17.42 -1.78
CA TYR A 679 -24.03 -18.87 -1.98
C TYR A 679 -22.73 -19.39 -2.60
N ILE A 680 -22.27 -18.81 -3.71
CA ILE A 680 -21.00 -19.19 -4.34
C ILE A 680 -19.83 -19.01 -3.36
N SER A 681 -19.79 -17.89 -2.63
CA SER A 681 -18.72 -17.63 -1.67
C SER A 681 -18.72 -18.62 -0.50
N GLY A 682 -19.90 -19.05 -0.03
CA GLY A 682 -20.03 -20.09 1.01
C GLY A 682 -19.38 -21.39 0.56
N HIS A 683 -19.75 -21.90 -0.61
CA HIS A 683 -19.16 -23.12 -1.17
C HIS A 683 -17.67 -23.02 -1.46
N VAL A 684 -17.19 -21.84 -1.89
CA VAL A 684 -15.75 -21.57 -2.05
C VAL A 684 -15.02 -21.67 -0.72
N LEU A 685 -15.53 -21.04 0.34
CA LEU A 685 -14.91 -21.06 1.67
C LEU A 685 -14.86 -22.49 2.24
N GLU A 686 -15.95 -23.24 2.13
CA GLU A 686 -15.99 -24.65 2.58
C GLU A 686 -15.01 -25.54 1.80
N SER A 687 -14.91 -25.36 0.48
CA SER A 687 -13.96 -26.10 -0.35
C SER A 687 -12.50 -25.80 -0.01
N ILE A 688 -12.19 -24.56 0.40
CA ILE A 688 -10.86 -24.17 0.87
C ILE A 688 -10.57 -24.81 2.22
N SER A 689 -11.51 -24.78 3.17
CA SER A 689 -11.36 -25.43 4.47
C SER A 689 -11.11 -26.94 4.36
N ASP A 690 -11.77 -27.61 3.40
CA ASP A 690 -11.52 -29.03 3.12
C ASP A 690 -10.13 -29.32 2.55
N LEU A 691 -9.62 -28.43 1.69
CA LEU A 691 -8.34 -28.59 1.02
C LEU A 691 -7.15 -28.15 1.88
N PHE A 692 -7.36 -27.18 2.77
CA PHE A 692 -6.33 -26.52 3.56
C PHE A 692 -6.66 -26.51 5.06
N ALA A 693 -7.13 -27.65 5.58
CA ALA A 693 -7.49 -27.79 6.99
C ALA A 693 -6.33 -27.44 7.93
N GLY A 694 -5.08 -27.78 7.57
CA GLY A 694 -3.90 -27.39 8.35
C GLY A 694 -3.71 -25.87 8.45
N ALA A 695 -4.01 -25.13 7.38
CA ALA A 695 -3.93 -23.67 7.37
C ALA A 695 -4.98 -23.05 8.29
N GLU A 696 -6.20 -23.58 8.31
CA GLU A 696 -7.28 -23.11 9.19
C GLU A 696 -6.92 -23.33 10.66
N LEU A 697 -6.34 -24.48 11.01
CA LEU A 697 -5.89 -24.78 12.37
C LEU A 697 -4.83 -23.78 12.86
N ILE A 698 -3.84 -23.46 12.01
CA ILE A 698 -2.81 -22.46 12.33
C ILE A 698 -3.44 -21.06 12.49
N GLN A 699 -4.37 -20.68 11.61
CA GLN A 699 -5.06 -19.39 11.70
C GLN A 699 -5.84 -19.23 12.99
N ASN A 700 -6.62 -20.26 13.37
CA ASN A 700 -7.38 -20.27 14.62
C ASN A 700 -6.45 -20.17 15.83
N TRP A 701 -5.36 -20.94 15.83
CA TRP A 701 -4.34 -20.87 16.88
C TRP A 701 -3.73 -19.47 17.01
N LEU A 702 -3.43 -18.79 15.90
CA LEU A 702 -2.92 -17.41 15.90
C LEU A 702 -3.94 -16.41 16.47
N VAL A 703 -5.22 -16.55 16.11
CA VAL A 703 -6.31 -15.68 16.60
C VAL A 703 -6.52 -15.86 18.11
N ASP A 704 -6.46 -17.09 18.59
CA ASP A 704 -6.56 -17.40 20.01
C ASP A 704 -5.36 -16.85 20.78
N CYS A 705 -4.13 -17.09 20.31
CA CYS A 705 -2.93 -16.54 20.93
C CYS A 705 -2.93 -15.01 20.94
N CYS A 706 -3.34 -14.38 19.83
CA CYS A 706 -3.52 -12.93 19.74
C CYS A 706 -4.51 -12.44 20.80
N SER A 707 -5.68 -13.08 20.91
CA SER A 707 -6.70 -12.75 21.90
C SER A 707 -6.18 -12.84 23.33
N ARG A 708 -5.38 -13.88 23.63
CA ARG A 708 -4.77 -14.05 24.95
C ARG A 708 -3.73 -12.97 25.24
N CYS A 709 -2.81 -12.72 24.30
CA CYS A 709 -1.75 -11.72 24.45
C CYS A 709 -2.30 -10.30 24.64
N ILE A 710 -3.33 -9.91 23.88
CA ILE A 710 -3.88 -8.56 23.96
C ILE A 710 -4.76 -8.32 25.19
N GLN A 711 -5.32 -9.40 25.77
CA GLN A 711 -6.11 -9.37 27.00
C GLN A 711 -5.27 -9.63 28.26
N ALA A 712 -3.97 -9.92 28.10
CA ALA A 712 -3.06 -10.10 29.22
C ALA A 712 -2.81 -8.76 29.92
N TYR A 713 -2.84 -8.78 31.25
CA TYR A 713 -2.66 -7.63 32.12
C TYR A 713 -1.22 -7.57 32.59
N ASP A 714 -0.51 -6.49 32.25
CA ASP A 714 0.83 -6.22 32.78
C ASP A 714 0.73 -5.11 33.84
N PRO A 715 1.14 -5.33 35.10
CA PRO A 715 1.12 -4.30 36.12
C PRO A 715 1.93 -3.05 35.73
N ARG A 716 2.93 -3.19 34.83
CA ARG A 716 3.76 -2.08 34.35
C ARG A 716 3.00 -1.14 33.40
N ASP A 717 1.91 -1.59 32.79
CA ASP A 717 1.13 -0.80 31.84
C ASP A 717 0.21 0.22 32.54
N PHE A 718 0.08 0.16 33.87
CA PHE A 718 -0.82 0.99 34.66
C PHE A 718 -0.08 1.74 35.78
N PRO A 719 0.04 3.08 35.69
CA PRO A 719 0.70 3.88 36.73
C PRO A 719 -0.10 3.96 38.05
N GLU A 720 -1.40 3.66 38.03
CA GLU A 720 -2.28 3.65 39.21
C GLU A 720 -2.99 2.28 39.37
N PRO A 721 -2.38 1.31 40.05
CA PRO A 721 -2.92 -0.06 40.20
C PRO A 721 -4.31 -0.13 40.83
N ASP A 722 -4.62 0.81 41.73
CA ASP A 722 -5.87 0.85 42.50
C ASP A 722 -7.09 1.20 41.64
N LYS A 723 -6.89 1.74 40.44
CA LYS A 723 -7.96 2.11 39.50
C LYS A 723 -8.14 1.10 38.35
N ILE A 724 -7.44 -0.03 38.38
CA ILE A 724 -7.57 -1.05 37.33
C ILE A 724 -8.96 -1.67 37.37
N ASP A 725 -9.66 -1.65 36.24
CA ASP A 725 -10.87 -2.44 36.01
C ASP A 725 -10.51 -3.66 35.16
N PHE A 726 -10.40 -4.83 35.80
CA PHE A 726 -10.05 -6.09 35.11
C PHE A 726 -11.16 -6.62 34.21
N PHE A 727 -12.34 -6.00 34.24
CA PHE A 727 -13.44 -6.29 33.33
C PHE A 727 -13.61 -5.18 32.28
N GLY A 728 -12.78 -4.14 32.33
CA GLY A 728 -12.80 -3.00 31.41
C GLY A 728 -12.47 -3.42 29.97
N LYS A 729 -13.11 -2.77 28.99
CA LYS A 729 -13.00 -3.11 27.55
C LYS A 729 -11.79 -2.50 26.83
N ASN A 730 -10.90 -1.83 27.56
CA ASN A 730 -9.82 -1.05 26.98
C ASN A 730 -8.46 -1.66 27.33
N HIS A 731 -7.82 -2.23 26.32
CA HIS A 731 -6.44 -2.73 26.39
C HIS A 731 -5.54 -1.80 25.57
N TYR A 732 -4.26 -1.68 25.92
CA TYR A 732 -3.36 -0.68 25.33
C TYR A 732 -2.10 -1.27 24.68
N ARG A 733 -1.80 -2.52 25.02
CA ARG A 733 -0.65 -3.26 24.54
C ARG A 733 -0.90 -3.78 23.11
N PRO A 734 -0.03 -3.46 22.14
CA PRO A 734 -0.17 -3.97 20.79
C PRO A 734 0.26 -5.44 20.71
N MET A 735 -0.22 -6.13 19.66
CA MET A 735 0.29 -7.46 19.31
C MET A 735 1.62 -7.31 18.57
N MET A 736 2.66 -8.03 18.99
CA MET A 736 3.98 -7.99 18.37
C MET A 736 4.69 -9.33 18.45
N TRP A 737 5.61 -9.56 17.53
CA TRP A 737 6.59 -10.64 17.59
C TRP A 737 7.87 -10.26 16.86
N THR A 738 8.96 -10.97 17.16
CA THR A 738 10.22 -10.87 16.43
C THR A 738 10.22 -11.89 15.30
N SER A 739 10.44 -11.43 14.06
CA SER A 739 10.62 -12.32 12.92
C SER A 739 11.95 -13.08 13.03
N LEU A 740 12.10 -14.20 12.32
CA LEU A 740 13.36 -14.95 12.27
C LEU A 740 14.52 -14.16 11.65
N SER A 741 14.26 -13.08 10.90
CA SER A 741 15.33 -12.17 10.44
C SER A 741 15.83 -11.22 11.53
N GLY A 742 15.21 -11.22 12.71
CA GLY A 742 15.46 -10.24 13.78
C GLY A 742 14.59 -8.98 13.66
N PHE A 743 13.72 -8.90 12.66
CA PHE A 743 12.87 -7.73 12.43
C PHE A 743 11.65 -7.74 13.37
N PRO A 744 11.41 -6.68 14.17
CA PRO A 744 10.25 -6.64 15.06
C PRO A 744 8.97 -6.28 14.29
N VAL A 745 8.02 -7.20 14.26
CA VAL A 745 6.70 -7.02 13.62
C VAL A 745 5.70 -6.55 14.67
N ILE A 746 5.11 -5.37 14.46
CA ILE A 746 4.29 -4.70 15.48
C ILE A 746 2.95 -4.24 14.90
N GLN A 747 1.86 -4.84 15.37
CA GLN A 747 0.51 -4.49 14.95
C GLN A 747 -0.09 -3.41 15.86
N MET A 748 0.06 -2.15 15.45
CA MET A 748 -0.44 -0.99 16.18
C MET A 748 -1.88 -0.61 15.77
N TYR A 749 -2.79 -1.58 15.74
CA TYR A 749 -4.19 -1.28 15.45
C TYR A 749 -4.89 -0.74 16.70
N ARG A 750 -4.90 0.59 16.81
CA ARG A 750 -5.59 1.31 17.88
C ARG A 750 -6.87 1.99 17.41
N LYS A 751 -7.82 2.14 18.32
CA LYS A 751 -8.94 3.08 18.15
C LYS A 751 -8.35 4.48 18.00
N ARG A 752 -8.96 5.32 17.18
CA ARG A 752 -8.41 6.66 16.91
C ARG A 752 -8.69 7.55 18.11
N ALA A 753 -7.64 8.04 18.77
CA ALA A 753 -7.77 9.20 19.63
C ALA A 753 -8.10 10.41 18.76
N ILE A 754 -9.23 11.04 19.06
CA ILE A 754 -9.74 12.19 18.32
C ILE A 754 -9.53 13.43 19.19
N ARG A 755 -9.02 14.49 18.56
CA ARG A 755 -8.99 15.84 19.11
C ARG A 755 -9.66 16.79 18.13
N GLU A 756 -10.40 17.76 18.66
CA GLU A 756 -11.05 18.79 17.85
C GLU A 756 -10.17 20.03 17.75
N LEU A 757 -9.90 20.49 16.53
CA LEU A 757 -9.29 21.79 16.25
C LEU A 757 -10.34 22.71 15.64
N ARG A 758 -10.59 23.86 16.28
CA ARG A 758 -11.51 24.89 15.75
C ARG A 758 -10.75 25.76 14.76
N THR A 759 -11.27 25.89 13.55
CA THR A 759 -10.75 26.79 12.51
C THR A 759 -11.86 27.71 12.00
N PRO A 760 -11.54 28.82 11.30
CA PRO A 760 -12.55 29.71 10.71
C PRO A 760 -13.48 28.99 9.71
N LEU A 761 -12.97 27.98 9.00
CA LEU A 761 -13.76 27.20 8.05
C LEU A 761 -14.69 26.22 8.76
N GLN A 762 -14.16 25.38 9.65
CA GLN A 762 -14.99 24.42 10.42
C GLN A 762 -14.23 23.84 11.62
N LYS A 763 -14.93 23.00 12.39
CA LYS A 763 -14.31 22.13 13.40
C LYS A 763 -13.66 20.93 12.70
N LEU A 764 -12.33 20.84 12.76
CA LEU A 764 -11.57 19.75 12.20
C LEU A 764 -11.35 18.66 13.26
N ILE A 765 -11.69 17.43 12.92
CA ILE A 765 -11.44 16.24 13.73
C ILE A 765 -10.03 15.72 13.37
N LEU A 766 -9.07 15.97 14.25
CA LEU A 766 -7.69 15.55 14.11
C LEU A 766 -7.44 14.22 14.84
N ARG A 767 -6.45 13.47 14.36
CA ARG A 767 -5.87 12.38 15.15
C ARG A 767 -4.94 12.98 16.19
N ASP A 768 -5.08 12.50 17.41
CA ASP A 768 -4.18 12.85 18.50
C ASP A 768 -3.22 11.69 18.74
N ASP A 769 -2.10 11.72 18.03
CA ASP A 769 -1.08 10.66 18.09
C ASP A 769 -0.29 10.69 19.43
N LEU A 770 -0.44 11.76 20.23
CA LEU A 770 0.17 11.87 21.55
C LEU A 770 -0.69 11.23 22.64
N ARG A 771 -2.00 11.13 22.42
CA ARG A 771 -2.93 10.53 23.37
C ARG A 771 -2.96 9.02 23.21
N LEU A 772 -2.65 8.30 24.29
CA LEU A 772 -2.77 6.86 24.33
C LEU A 772 -4.23 6.43 24.09
N ALA A 773 -4.43 5.60 23.05
CA ALA A 773 -5.73 5.06 22.69
C ALA A 773 -5.75 3.54 22.89
N PRO A 774 -6.92 2.96 23.25
CA PRO A 774 -7.03 1.52 23.38
C PRO A 774 -6.92 0.84 22.01
N ILE A 775 -6.51 -0.42 22.00
CA ILE A 775 -6.41 -1.25 20.81
C ILE A 775 -7.78 -1.54 20.20
N ASP A 776 -7.78 -1.80 18.89
CA ASP A 776 -8.91 -2.34 18.14
C ASP A 776 -8.78 -3.87 18.07
N GLU A 777 -9.36 -4.55 19.07
CA GLU A 777 -9.26 -6.01 19.21
C GLU A 777 -9.74 -6.76 17.97
N LEU A 778 -10.86 -6.33 17.36
CA LEU A 778 -11.40 -7.00 16.18
C LEU A 778 -10.43 -6.89 15.00
N LYS A 779 -9.85 -5.71 14.79
CA LYS A 779 -8.88 -5.50 13.72
C LYS A 779 -7.58 -6.27 13.94
N LEU A 780 -7.12 -6.42 15.18
CA LEU A 780 -5.96 -7.25 15.53
C LEU A 780 -6.21 -8.73 15.27
N LYS A 781 -7.36 -9.25 15.71
CA LYS A 781 -7.74 -10.66 15.46
C LYS A 781 -7.84 -10.96 13.97
N ASN A 782 -8.49 -10.10 13.20
CA ASN A 782 -8.58 -10.28 11.75
C ASN A 782 -7.24 -10.08 11.03
N GLY A 783 -6.27 -9.41 11.67
CA GLY A 783 -4.97 -9.08 11.10
C GLY A 783 -3.83 -10.04 11.45
N ILE A 784 -3.95 -10.88 12.49
CA ILE A 784 -2.81 -11.68 12.97
C ILE A 784 -2.30 -12.70 11.95
N ALA A 785 -3.21 -13.51 11.40
CA ALA A 785 -2.91 -14.51 10.38
C ALA A 785 -2.24 -13.92 9.12
N PRO A 786 -2.84 -12.93 8.42
CA PRO A 786 -2.20 -12.34 7.24
C PRO A 786 -0.87 -11.68 7.55
N ASN A 787 -0.76 -10.94 8.65
CA ASN A 787 0.47 -10.23 8.98
C ASN A 787 1.60 -11.18 9.37
N PHE A 788 1.29 -12.33 9.98
CA PHE A 788 2.26 -13.38 10.27
C PHE A 788 2.81 -14.01 9.00
N ILE A 789 1.94 -14.46 8.08
CA ILE A 789 2.37 -15.03 6.79
C ILE A 789 3.15 -14.00 5.97
N HIS A 790 2.73 -12.74 5.95
CA HIS A 790 3.46 -11.64 5.32
C HIS A 790 4.83 -11.35 5.96
N SER A 791 5.05 -11.74 7.21
CA SER A 791 6.38 -11.62 7.82
C SER A 791 7.29 -12.77 7.37
N ILE A 792 6.74 -13.95 7.11
CA ILE A 792 7.48 -15.12 6.62
C ILE A 792 7.86 -14.94 5.15
N ASP A 793 6.93 -14.46 4.30
CA ASP A 793 7.25 -14.20 2.90
C ASP A 793 8.32 -13.11 2.73
N ALA A 794 8.30 -12.09 3.60
CA ALA A 794 9.34 -11.09 3.64
C ALA A 794 10.70 -11.72 3.98
N ILE A 795 10.77 -12.61 4.98
CA ILE A 795 12.00 -13.32 5.32
C ILE A 795 12.53 -14.12 4.11
N HIS A 796 11.66 -14.86 3.42
CA HIS A 796 12.05 -15.66 2.26
C HIS A 796 12.62 -14.79 1.13
N LEU A 797 12.01 -13.64 0.85
CA LEU A 797 12.53 -12.64 -0.09
C LEU A 797 13.92 -12.15 0.35
N LEU A 798 14.08 -11.74 1.61
CA LEU A 798 15.34 -11.20 2.12
C LEU A 798 16.47 -12.23 2.07
N MET A 799 16.18 -13.49 2.40
CA MET A 799 17.11 -14.62 2.31
C MET A 799 17.54 -14.87 0.86
N THR A 800 16.57 -15.01 -0.05
CA THR A 800 16.81 -15.21 -1.48
C THR A 800 17.65 -14.08 -2.07
N CYS A 801 17.36 -12.83 -1.68
CA CYS A 801 18.10 -11.66 -2.12
C CYS A 801 19.59 -11.70 -1.71
N LEU A 802 19.89 -12.11 -0.47
CA LEU A 802 21.28 -12.20 0.01
C LEU A 802 22.03 -13.34 -0.68
N SER A 803 21.40 -14.49 -0.86
CA SER A 803 22.00 -15.63 -1.56
C SER A 803 22.26 -15.29 -3.04
N ALA A 804 21.28 -14.70 -3.74
CA ALA A 804 21.46 -14.21 -5.10
C ALA A 804 22.60 -13.18 -5.22
N LYS A 805 22.67 -12.22 -4.29
CA LYS A 805 23.77 -11.24 -4.25
C LYS A 805 25.13 -11.89 -4.03
N SER A 806 25.22 -12.91 -3.19
CA SER A 806 26.49 -13.62 -2.92
C SER A 806 27.04 -14.33 -4.16
N GLU A 807 26.17 -14.71 -5.09
CA GLU A 807 26.52 -15.33 -6.37
C GLU A 807 26.61 -14.32 -7.53
N GLY A 808 26.43 -13.02 -7.27
CA GLY A 808 26.48 -11.98 -8.31
C GLY A 808 25.28 -11.96 -9.27
N ILE A 809 24.17 -12.61 -8.89
CA ILE A 809 22.93 -12.64 -9.66
C ILE A 809 22.20 -11.31 -9.52
N THR A 810 21.75 -10.74 -10.64
CA THR A 810 20.93 -9.52 -10.61
C THR A 810 19.56 -9.88 -10.03
N PHE A 811 19.14 -9.22 -8.95
CA PHE A 811 17.92 -9.58 -8.23
C PHE A 811 17.02 -8.37 -8.03
N ALA A 812 15.77 -8.49 -8.49
CA ALA A 812 14.68 -7.59 -8.15
C ALA A 812 13.48 -8.42 -7.68
N ALA A 813 12.59 -7.81 -6.90
CA ALA A 813 11.41 -8.50 -6.39
C ALA A 813 10.18 -7.61 -6.30
N VAL A 814 9.03 -8.22 -6.56
CA VAL A 814 7.70 -7.69 -6.26
C VAL A 814 7.03 -8.65 -5.30
N HIS A 815 7.42 -8.58 -4.03
CA HIS A 815 6.96 -9.50 -2.97
C HIS A 815 7.24 -10.98 -3.31
N ASP A 816 6.24 -11.72 -3.78
CA ASP A 816 6.30 -13.14 -4.11
C ASP A 816 6.66 -13.43 -5.58
N SER A 817 7.13 -12.40 -6.29
CA SER A 817 7.62 -12.47 -7.66
C SER A 817 9.09 -12.05 -7.70
N PHE A 818 9.97 -12.96 -8.15
CA PHE A 818 11.43 -12.78 -8.13
C PHE A 818 11.99 -12.68 -9.55
N TRP A 819 12.79 -11.64 -9.82
CA TRP A 819 13.17 -11.25 -11.17
C TRP A 819 14.69 -11.23 -11.32
N THR A 820 15.17 -11.70 -12.48
CA THR A 820 16.58 -11.71 -12.85
C THR A 820 16.75 -11.75 -14.37
N HIS A 821 17.98 -11.77 -14.88
CA HIS A 821 18.26 -11.98 -16.30
C HIS A 821 17.90 -13.40 -16.73
N ALA A 822 17.45 -13.57 -17.97
CA ALA A 822 17.02 -14.85 -18.50
C ALA A 822 18.08 -15.98 -18.34
N SER A 823 19.36 -15.66 -18.45
CA SER A 823 20.47 -16.61 -18.26
C SER A 823 20.69 -17.06 -16.81
N GLU A 824 20.14 -16.35 -15.84
CA GLU A 824 20.35 -16.60 -14.40
C GLU A 824 19.12 -17.23 -13.75
N VAL A 825 18.02 -17.40 -14.49
CA VAL A 825 16.74 -17.86 -13.96
C VAL A 825 16.84 -19.25 -13.34
N GLU A 826 17.55 -20.20 -13.96
CA GLU A 826 17.68 -21.56 -13.42
C GLU A 826 18.34 -21.56 -12.05
N ARG A 827 19.47 -20.86 -11.93
CA ARG A 827 20.18 -20.78 -10.65
C ARG A 827 19.37 -20.00 -9.61
N LEU A 828 18.73 -18.90 -9.98
CA LEU A 828 17.83 -18.20 -9.06
C LEU A 828 16.68 -19.11 -8.59
N SER A 829 16.10 -19.90 -9.50
CA SER A 829 15.03 -20.84 -9.20
C SER A 829 15.46 -21.89 -8.16
N GLU A 830 16.71 -22.37 -8.24
CA GLU A 830 17.31 -23.25 -7.23
C GLU A 830 17.45 -22.55 -5.88
N ILE A 831 18.05 -21.36 -5.86
CA ILE A 831 18.22 -20.56 -4.64
C ILE A 831 16.86 -20.31 -3.95
N ILE A 832 15.81 -19.99 -4.71
CA ILE A 832 14.46 -19.78 -4.16
C ILE A 832 13.98 -21.01 -3.39
N ARG A 833 14.19 -22.22 -3.95
CA ARG A 833 13.80 -23.49 -3.32
C ARG A 833 14.69 -23.83 -2.13
N GLU A 834 16.01 -23.65 -2.27
CA GLU A 834 16.99 -23.86 -1.20
C GLU A 834 16.65 -22.99 0.03
N GLU A 835 16.41 -21.70 -0.18
CA GLU A 835 16.07 -20.76 0.89
C GLU A 835 14.67 -21.02 1.47
N PHE A 836 13.69 -21.46 0.67
CA PHE A 836 12.38 -21.85 1.17
C PHE A 836 12.49 -23.08 2.08
N ALA A 837 13.23 -24.11 1.65
CA ALA A 837 13.48 -25.30 2.46
C ALA A 837 14.25 -24.96 3.74
N ARG A 838 15.28 -24.10 3.63
CA ARG A 838 16.04 -23.62 4.80
C ARG A 838 15.16 -22.88 5.80
N LEU A 839 14.28 -22.00 5.33
CA LEU A 839 13.36 -21.25 6.20
C LEU A 839 12.43 -22.19 6.98
N HIS A 840 11.77 -23.11 6.27
CA HIS A 840 10.80 -24.03 6.87
C HIS A 840 11.42 -25.25 7.59
N SER A 841 12.73 -25.45 7.46
CA SER A 841 13.47 -26.38 8.33
C SER A 841 13.63 -25.86 9.77
N SER A 842 13.39 -24.57 9.99
CA SER A 842 13.38 -23.94 11.31
C SER A 842 12.00 -24.10 11.97
N ASP A 843 11.96 -24.22 13.30
CA ASP A 843 10.69 -24.31 14.04
C ASP A 843 10.06 -22.91 14.23
N ILE A 844 9.45 -22.40 13.15
CA ILE A 844 8.87 -21.05 13.09
C ILE A 844 7.74 -20.88 14.12
N ILE A 845 6.88 -21.88 14.26
CA ILE A 845 5.71 -21.82 15.17
C ILE A 845 6.17 -21.86 16.63
N ALA A 846 7.12 -22.73 17.00
CA ALA A 846 7.65 -22.73 18.36
C ALA A 846 8.43 -21.45 18.66
N SER A 847 9.20 -20.93 17.70
CA SER A 847 9.89 -19.64 17.86
C SER A 847 8.90 -18.50 18.11
N LEU A 848 7.80 -18.45 17.36
CA LEU A 848 6.74 -17.46 17.57
C LEU A 848 6.10 -17.63 18.96
N GLN A 849 5.78 -18.86 19.35
CA GLN A 849 5.20 -19.15 20.67
C GLN A 849 6.12 -18.68 21.80
N GLN A 850 7.42 -19.00 21.72
CA GLN A 850 8.42 -18.60 22.70
C GLN A 850 8.54 -17.07 22.78
N ASP A 851 8.52 -16.38 21.65
CA ASP A 851 8.58 -14.92 21.62
C ASP A 851 7.31 -14.29 22.22
N MET A 852 6.12 -14.80 21.88
CA MET A 852 4.86 -14.38 22.51
C MET A 852 4.87 -14.59 24.03
N ALA A 853 5.38 -15.74 24.50
CA ALA A 853 5.54 -16.01 25.93
C ALA A 853 6.52 -15.03 26.58
N HIS A 854 7.68 -14.81 25.95
CA HIS A 854 8.72 -13.92 26.45
C HIS A 854 8.26 -12.47 26.56
N VAL A 855 7.52 -11.98 25.56
CA VAL A 855 6.90 -10.66 25.56
C VAL A 855 5.94 -10.54 26.76
N ASN A 856 5.15 -11.58 27.04
CA ASN A 856 4.12 -11.57 28.08
C ASN A 856 4.54 -12.18 29.42
N ARG A 857 5.85 -12.38 29.68
CA ARG A 857 6.34 -13.15 30.85
C ARG A 857 5.86 -12.67 32.23
N ASN A 858 5.64 -11.38 32.38
CA ASN A 858 5.21 -10.77 33.65
C ASN A 858 3.75 -10.31 33.58
N SER A 859 3.01 -10.80 32.58
CA SER A 859 1.60 -10.50 32.42
C SER A 859 0.76 -11.57 33.10
N PHE A 860 -0.44 -11.18 33.48
CA PHE A 860 -1.44 -12.00 34.12
C PHE A 860 -2.64 -12.15 33.21
N GLN A 861 -3.28 -13.32 33.21
CA GLN A 861 -4.51 -13.52 32.45
C GLN A 861 -5.65 -13.97 33.36
N LEU A 862 -6.84 -13.46 33.04
CA LEU A 862 -8.06 -13.84 33.71
C LEU A 862 -8.51 -15.22 33.22
N VAL A 863 -8.66 -16.16 34.15
CA VAL A 863 -9.11 -17.54 33.87
C VAL A 863 -10.26 -17.95 34.75
N TRP A 864 -10.96 -18.99 34.31
CA TRP A 864 -12.13 -19.57 34.96
C TRP A 864 -11.85 -21.02 35.34
N VAL A 865 -12.39 -21.46 36.47
CA VAL A 865 -12.31 -22.84 36.96
C VAL A 865 -13.73 -23.32 37.24
N ASN A 866 -14.06 -24.54 36.79
CA ASN A 866 -15.36 -25.14 37.11
C ASN A 866 -15.42 -25.49 38.61
N VAL A 867 -16.39 -24.91 39.33
CA VAL A 867 -16.51 -25.05 40.78
C VAL A 867 -16.85 -26.48 41.19
N GLU A 868 -17.79 -27.11 40.48
CA GLU A 868 -18.29 -28.45 40.78
C GLU A 868 -17.19 -29.51 40.67
N LYS A 869 -16.26 -29.34 39.72
CA LYS A 869 -15.16 -30.27 39.47
C LYS A 869 -13.92 -30.00 40.33
N ASN A 870 -13.86 -28.89 41.07
CA ASN A 870 -12.65 -28.44 41.79
C ASN A 870 -12.99 -27.89 43.19
N THR A 871 -13.86 -28.57 43.92
CA THR A 871 -14.42 -28.08 45.21
C THR A 871 -13.36 -27.82 46.28
N GLU A 872 -12.36 -28.69 46.42
CA GLU A 872 -11.26 -28.53 47.37
C GLU A 872 -10.39 -27.31 47.05
N PHE A 873 -9.99 -27.17 45.79
CA PHE A 873 -9.26 -26.01 45.28
C PHE A 873 -10.02 -24.70 45.53
N VAL A 874 -11.32 -24.69 45.24
CA VAL A 874 -12.20 -23.52 45.43
C VAL A 874 -12.29 -23.14 46.91
N ALA A 875 -12.37 -24.12 47.81
CA ALA A 875 -12.42 -23.87 49.25
C ALA A 875 -11.11 -23.21 49.74
N GLU A 876 -9.95 -23.72 49.34
CA GLU A 876 -8.65 -23.13 49.71
C GLU A 876 -8.44 -21.75 49.11
N LEU A 877 -8.80 -21.56 47.84
CA LEU A 877 -8.72 -20.25 47.19
C LEU A 877 -9.64 -19.22 47.85
N ASN A 878 -10.87 -19.61 48.22
CA ASN A 878 -11.76 -18.72 48.97
C ASN A 878 -11.21 -18.38 50.36
N MET A 879 -10.55 -19.32 51.05
CA MET A 879 -9.89 -19.01 52.32
C MET A 879 -8.76 -17.99 52.16
N LEU A 880 -7.99 -18.04 51.07
CA LEU A 880 -6.99 -17.01 50.76
C LEU A 880 -7.67 -15.64 50.52
N ARG A 881 -8.74 -15.61 49.74
CA ARG A 881 -9.49 -14.37 49.44
C ARG A 881 -10.11 -13.73 50.68
N GLU A 882 -10.67 -14.54 51.58
CA GLU A 882 -11.24 -14.06 52.83
C GLU A 882 -10.19 -13.47 53.78
N LYS A 883 -8.96 -14.02 53.77
CA LYS A 883 -7.83 -13.44 54.53
C LYS A 883 -7.41 -12.08 53.96
N ALA A 884 -7.44 -11.94 52.63
CA ALA A 884 -7.04 -10.72 51.95
C ALA A 884 -8.04 -9.56 52.06
N VAL A 885 -9.35 -9.82 51.83
CA VAL A 885 -10.38 -8.77 51.65
C VAL A 885 -11.51 -8.85 52.69
N GLY A 886 -11.40 -9.75 53.67
CA GLY A 886 -12.37 -9.93 54.76
C GLY A 886 -13.62 -10.75 54.38
N LYS A 887 -14.33 -11.25 55.41
CA LYS A 887 -15.48 -12.16 55.26
C LYS A 887 -16.69 -11.48 54.60
N GLY A 888 -17.39 -12.21 53.72
CA GLY A 888 -18.66 -11.79 53.11
C GLY A 888 -18.78 -12.24 51.65
N PRO A 889 -19.98 -12.18 51.05
CA PRO A 889 -20.18 -12.63 49.68
C PRO A 889 -19.43 -11.74 48.68
N ILE A 890 -18.72 -12.36 47.75
CA ILE A 890 -18.05 -11.70 46.61
C ILE A 890 -19.11 -11.35 45.56
N LEU A 891 -20.02 -10.44 45.90
CA LEU A 891 -21.07 -9.94 45.02
C LEU A 891 -20.68 -8.54 44.53
N GLY A 892 -20.48 -8.41 43.21
CA GLY A 892 -20.26 -7.12 42.54
C GLY A 892 -18.83 -6.91 42.02
N GLN A 893 -18.73 -6.22 40.88
CA GLN A 893 -17.49 -5.98 40.12
C GLN A 893 -16.40 -5.26 40.93
N SER A 894 -16.78 -4.32 41.81
CA SER A 894 -15.82 -3.58 42.65
C SER A 894 -15.08 -4.50 43.64
N ARG A 895 -15.80 -5.40 44.31
CA ARG A 895 -15.22 -6.34 45.28
C ARG A 895 -14.43 -7.44 44.57
N LEU A 896 -14.85 -7.88 43.38
CA LEU A 896 -14.05 -8.77 42.53
C LEU A 896 -12.73 -8.12 42.11
N ASN A 897 -12.77 -6.86 41.67
CA ASN A 897 -11.54 -6.14 41.30
C ASN A 897 -10.58 -6.01 42.50
N GLU A 898 -11.08 -5.77 43.71
CA GLU A 898 -10.26 -5.72 44.92
C GLU A 898 -9.59 -7.07 45.25
N VAL A 899 -10.36 -8.16 45.22
CA VAL A 899 -9.84 -9.53 45.39
C VAL A 899 -8.76 -9.85 44.36
N LEU A 900 -9.04 -9.57 43.09
CA LEU A 900 -8.10 -9.84 42.00
C LEU A 900 -6.82 -9.00 42.09
N ARG A 901 -6.87 -7.77 42.61
CA ARG A 901 -5.66 -6.97 42.90
C ARG A 901 -4.81 -7.65 43.97
N SER A 902 -5.43 -8.15 45.03
CA SER A 902 -4.72 -8.89 46.08
C SER A 902 -4.04 -10.16 45.53
N GLU A 903 -4.71 -10.88 44.63
CA GLU A 903 -4.14 -12.08 43.99
C GLU A 903 -2.89 -11.78 43.15
N ILE A 904 -2.82 -10.63 42.50
CA ILE A 904 -1.62 -10.19 41.78
C ILE A 904 -0.44 -9.98 42.74
N HIS A 905 -0.70 -9.44 43.94
CA HIS A 905 0.32 -9.25 44.98
C HIS A 905 0.72 -10.56 45.67
N GLU A 906 -0.22 -11.49 45.90
CA GLU A 906 -0.01 -12.79 46.55
C GLU A 906 0.14 -13.96 45.56
N ASN A 907 0.60 -13.66 44.34
CA ASN A 907 0.66 -14.57 43.20
C ASN A 907 1.34 -15.93 43.50
N LEU A 908 2.35 -15.97 44.37
CA LEU A 908 3.05 -17.22 44.73
C LEU A 908 2.10 -18.24 45.39
N GLN A 909 1.18 -17.79 46.24
CA GLN A 909 0.24 -18.68 46.94
C GLN A 909 -0.81 -19.22 45.99
N VAL A 910 -1.36 -18.35 45.14
CA VAL A 910 -2.34 -18.72 44.12
C VAL A 910 -1.74 -19.73 43.13
N ASN A 911 -0.51 -19.50 42.68
CA ASN A 911 0.17 -20.43 41.80
C ASN A 911 0.50 -21.78 42.47
N ALA A 912 0.85 -21.80 43.76
CA ALA A 912 1.10 -23.04 44.49
C ALA A 912 -0.17 -23.90 44.59
N LEU A 913 -1.34 -23.28 44.77
CA LEU A 913 -2.62 -23.99 44.72
C LEU A 913 -2.87 -24.59 43.33
N VAL A 914 -2.62 -23.82 42.26
CA VAL A 914 -2.79 -24.33 40.89
C VAL A 914 -1.85 -25.50 40.61
N GLU A 915 -0.60 -25.46 41.07
CA GLU A 915 0.36 -26.56 40.91
C GLU A 915 -0.03 -27.81 41.71
N THR A 916 -0.59 -27.61 42.91
CA THR A 916 -1.00 -28.70 43.81
C THR A 916 -2.24 -29.41 43.28
N TYR A 917 -3.27 -28.65 42.90
CA TYR A 917 -4.58 -29.20 42.54
C TYR A 917 -4.75 -29.46 41.04
N LYS A 918 -3.90 -28.86 40.19
CA LYS A 918 -3.97 -28.92 38.72
C LYS A 918 -5.40 -28.74 38.18
N PRO A 919 -6.12 -27.69 38.58
CA PRO A 919 -7.50 -27.50 38.17
C PRO A 919 -7.57 -27.27 36.65
N ARG A 920 -8.61 -27.79 36.00
CA ARG A 920 -8.85 -27.54 34.58
C ARG A 920 -9.19 -26.05 34.38
N LEU A 921 -8.25 -25.33 33.80
CA LEU A 921 -8.38 -23.90 33.52
C LEU A 921 -9.19 -23.68 32.24
N LEU A 922 -10.06 -22.69 32.26
CA LEU A 922 -10.92 -22.29 31.16
C LEU A 922 -10.69 -20.81 30.84
N TRP A 923 -10.53 -20.48 29.58
CA TRP A 923 -10.50 -19.11 29.09
C TRP A 923 -11.79 -18.81 28.35
N VAL A 924 -12.46 -17.74 28.76
CA VAL A 924 -13.66 -17.25 28.05
C VAL A 924 -13.30 -16.00 27.30
N SER A 925 -13.32 -16.09 25.98
CA SER A 925 -13.31 -14.89 25.15
C SER A 925 -14.59 -14.08 25.44
N ARG A 926 -14.43 -12.79 25.77
CA ARG A 926 -15.56 -11.87 26.04
C ARG A 926 -16.55 -11.71 24.87
N SER A 927 -16.21 -12.22 23.69
CA SER A 927 -17.07 -12.26 22.50
C SER A 927 -17.89 -13.56 22.49
N ALA A 928 -18.79 -13.71 23.47
CA ALA A 928 -19.92 -14.67 23.53
C ALA A 928 -19.72 -16.06 22.89
N GLY A 929 -18.55 -16.67 23.04
CA GLY A 929 -18.26 -18.04 22.62
C GLY A 929 -18.29 -19.01 23.80
N PRO A 930 -18.33 -20.33 23.54
CA PRO A 930 -18.10 -21.32 24.59
C PRO A 930 -16.69 -21.14 25.22
N PRO A 931 -16.52 -21.47 26.51
CA PRO A 931 -15.21 -21.45 27.16
C PRO A 931 -14.23 -22.38 26.43
N ILE A 932 -13.00 -21.90 26.19
CA ILE A 932 -11.89 -22.69 25.63
C ILE A 932 -11.07 -23.26 26.78
N ILE A 933 -10.64 -24.51 26.69
CA ILE A 933 -9.80 -25.14 27.71
C ILE A 933 -8.35 -24.70 27.53
N TYR A 934 -7.69 -24.38 28.64
CA TYR A 934 -6.36 -23.81 28.60
C TYR A 934 -5.29 -24.79 28.13
N ASP A 935 -5.39 -26.06 28.55
CA ASP A 935 -4.48 -27.16 28.20
C ASP A 935 -4.74 -27.77 26.82
N ASP A 936 -5.67 -27.21 26.03
CA ASP A 936 -5.95 -27.71 24.69
C ASP A 936 -4.82 -27.28 23.73
N CYS A 937 -3.76 -28.09 23.71
CA CYS A 937 -2.69 -28.00 22.71
C CYS A 937 -3.09 -28.66 21.38
N ALA A 938 -4.29 -29.24 21.27
CA ALA A 938 -4.66 -29.96 20.08
C ALA A 938 -5.09 -28.96 19.00
N LEU A 939 -4.38 -28.98 17.86
CA LEU A 939 -4.87 -28.53 16.56
C LEU A 939 -6.04 -29.44 16.11
N SER A 940 -7.04 -29.68 16.97
CA SER A 940 -8.18 -30.55 16.67
C SER A 940 -9.30 -29.73 16.05
N LYS A 941 -9.99 -30.33 15.08
CA LYS A 941 -11.11 -29.72 14.32
C LYS A 941 -12.33 -29.38 15.18
N THR A 942 -12.33 -29.72 16.46
CA THR A 942 -13.51 -29.60 17.32
C THR A 942 -13.07 -29.07 18.69
N PRO A 943 -13.39 -27.81 19.04
CA PRO A 943 -13.38 -27.44 20.45
C PRO A 943 -14.27 -28.45 21.16
N THR A 944 -13.75 -29.17 22.15
CA THR A 944 -14.59 -30.05 22.97
C THR A 944 -15.67 -29.18 23.57
N LYS A 945 -16.87 -29.23 22.98
CA LYS A 945 -18.08 -28.57 23.46
C LYS A 945 -18.53 -29.36 24.68
N ASP A 946 -17.82 -29.25 25.80
CA ASP A 946 -18.48 -29.38 27.08
C ASP A 946 -19.41 -28.16 27.17
N PRO A 947 -20.75 -28.30 27.16
CA PRO A 947 -21.66 -27.17 27.32
C PRO A 947 -21.58 -26.72 28.78
N VAL A 948 -20.52 -26.00 29.14
CA VAL A 948 -20.37 -25.50 30.50
C VAL A 948 -21.17 -24.21 30.62
N SER A 949 -22.35 -24.33 31.20
CA SER A 949 -23.14 -23.20 31.70
C SER A 949 -22.23 -22.27 32.53
N MET A 950 -22.20 -20.97 32.23
CA MET A 950 -21.43 -19.98 33.02
C MET A 950 -21.82 -19.96 34.50
N ASN A 951 -23.03 -20.42 34.83
CA ASN A 951 -23.52 -20.56 36.20
C ASN A 951 -22.83 -21.76 36.86
N GLY A 952 -21.61 -21.56 37.35
CA GLY A 952 -20.84 -22.63 38.03
C GLY A 952 -19.32 -22.47 38.03
N HIS A 953 -18.77 -21.28 37.72
CA HIS A 953 -17.32 -21.09 37.58
C HIS A 953 -16.75 -20.02 38.53
N LEU A 954 -15.52 -20.25 38.97
CA LEU A 954 -14.71 -19.34 39.77
C LEU A 954 -13.71 -18.60 38.86
N ILE A 955 -13.55 -17.28 39.03
CA ILE A 955 -12.61 -16.45 38.27
C ILE A 955 -11.34 -16.23 39.09
N MET A 956 -10.14 -16.27 38.51
CA MET A 956 -8.86 -15.94 39.19
C MET A 956 -7.78 -15.42 38.23
N PHE A 957 -6.68 -14.87 38.77
CA PHE A 957 -5.48 -14.49 38.00
C PHE A 957 -4.37 -15.54 38.06
N ILE A 958 -3.77 -15.84 36.90
CA ILE A 958 -2.59 -16.71 36.80
C ILE A 958 -1.53 -16.04 35.91
N THR A 959 -0.26 -16.27 36.23
CA THR A 959 0.89 -15.85 35.41
C THR A 959 0.84 -16.47 34.02
N PHE A 960 1.04 -15.66 32.99
CA PHE A 960 1.00 -16.11 31.60
C PHE A 960 2.03 -17.21 31.28
N GLU A 961 3.22 -17.19 31.90
CA GLU A 961 4.27 -18.20 31.68
C GLU A 961 3.88 -19.62 32.12
N LYS A 962 3.22 -19.76 33.27
CA LYS A 962 2.79 -21.07 33.81
C LYS A 962 1.67 -21.71 32.99
N MET A 963 1.10 -20.94 32.08
CA MET A 963 -0.04 -21.29 31.24
C MET A 963 0.38 -21.73 29.82
N LEU A 964 1.70 -21.77 29.54
CA LEU A 964 2.28 -22.10 28.24
C LEU A 964 3.30 -23.28 28.18
N PRO A 965 3.47 -24.19 29.15
CA PRO A 965 4.46 -25.26 28.97
C PRO A 965 3.92 -26.47 28.17
N PHE A 966 4.44 -26.66 26.95
CA PHE A 966 4.64 -27.92 26.18
C PHE A 966 3.45 -28.90 25.98
N LYS A 967 3.14 -29.35 24.75
CA LYS A 967 3.96 -30.27 23.94
C LYS A 967 3.73 -30.13 22.43
N LEU A 968 4.81 -29.77 21.72
CA LEU A 968 4.98 -29.99 20.29
C LEU A 968 5.81 -31.28 20.13
N PHE A 969 5.15 -32.43 20.09
CA PHE A 969 5.69 -33.66 19.49
C PHE A 969 4.51 -34.50 19.02
N ILE A 970 4.43 -34.66 17.71
CA ILE A 970 3.56 -35.58 17.00
C ILE A 970 3.91 -37.00 17.44
N PHE A 971 2.94 -37.75 17.97
CA PHE A 971 2.71 -39.16 17.61
C PHE A 971 1.23 -39.50 17.83
N VAL A 972 0.59 -39.85 16.72
CA VAL A 972 -0.76 -40.43 16.62
C VAL A 972 -0.76 -41.80 17.30
N THR A 973 -1.75 -42.10 18.14
CA THR A 973 -2.39 -43.44 18.14
C THR A 973 -3.81 -43.39 18.72
N ILE A 974 -4.71 -44.08 18.05
CA ILE A 974 -6.17 -44.18 18.19
C ILE A 974 -6.56 -45.06 19.41
N VAL A 975 -7.43 -44.57 20.31
CA VAL A 975 -8.87 -44.89 20.52
C VAL A 975 -9.40 -43.88 21.53
#